data_AF-A0A956Z5R5-F1
#
_entry.id   AF-A0A956Z5R5-F1
#
_cell.length_a   1.000
_cell.length_b   1.000
_cell.length_c   1.000
_cell.angle_alpha   90.00
_cell.angle_beta   90.00
_cell.angle_gamma   90.00
#
_symmetry.space_group_name_H-M   'P 1'
#
loop_
_entity.id
_entity.type
_entity.pdbx_description
1 polymer ?
#
loop_
_entity_poly.entity_id
_entity_poly.type
_entity_poly.pdbx_seq_one_letter_code
_entity_poly.pdbx_strand_id
1 'polypeptide(L)'
;DMDFPSYFIITWDFINFARQNGIPVGPGRGSAAGSLVAYALGITNIDPIKYNLLFERFLNPERKSMPDIDTDFCIERRDEIIKYTAEKYGQDKVSQIITFNRMTSKAVIKDVARVLEYPFAESTKLAKMVPVVRGKPTPLKEMLSEHPEFKKIYSTDDDARQVVDLAQSLEGVNKTFGMHAAGVVISDVPLEELVPVQRNNDGTIISQFYMEDLAYVGLVKMDFLGLRNLTMIDKAVKIIRQTRGIEIDPDKIPLDDEKVFQTISNGDLSGIFQLETSSGMRQVARDMKPSNMEDISALIALYRPGPLDSGMIDKFIDCKHGKAKITYVTPELEPILEDTYGQIVYQEQVMKIAQELGGYSLGQADLLRRAMGKKKPEEMEKHREIFYKGCAERGIKAEVAEQLFDTMLQFAEYCFNKSHSQAYAMITYQTAYLKTHYPVEYMTALLSSVAGEQDKVQGYIAECQTMGINIYPPDVNVSGAEFTADNGSIRFGLSAVKNVGEAAIAEIVQQRESQGKFSSIQDFLTKIDLRVVNKRALEALIKCGACLSLEITRKQALENLDDLVDRSARRQSEMASGQMSLFAMAGGEGVTLDQPLRGDGDEFKEAEMQVMEHELLGFYVTSHPLKRVANRLKFLTTHAIKELRESSDGTTCIIGGLANSIEKKLTRQNKLLGIVHMEDLSGKCEVVLYSDLLEQIPGEVLAPQSLLLVKGKVRKFEDNWSVTASSIRPISEASLVDIFLEKEQSFSDLHRLKDILNSHKGEDPVMIHFPGGNRNQVILVGSQFWVNASNDLLSDISANFPGSLRALAHKVRI
;
A
#
# COMPACT_ATOMS: atom_id res chain seq x y z
N ASP A 1 -13.18 4.59 -43.39
CA ASP A 1 -11.78 4.37 -43.85
C ASP A 1 -11.06 3.19 -43.19
N MET A 2 -11.09 3.07 -41.85
CA MET A 2 -10.47 1.93 -41.14
C MET A 2 -11.45 0.84 -40.65
N ASP A 3 -12.75 1.07 -40.80
CA ASP A 3 -13.83 0.10 -40.53
C ASP A 3 -13.93 -0.40 -39.07
N PHE A 4 -13.80 0.51 -38.10
CA PHE A 4 -13.98 0.21 -36.68
C PHE A 4 -15.25 0.80 -35.99
N PRO A 5 -16.33 1.23 -36.66
CA PRO A 5 -17.49 1.80 -35.95
C PRO A 5 -18.15 0.77 -35.02
N SER A 6 -18.28 -0.48 -35.47
CA SER A 6 -18.85 -1.57 -34.65
C SER A 6 -18.06 -1.83 -33.38
N TYR A 7 -16.72 -1.74 -33.44
CA TYR A 7 -15.86 -1.90 -32.28
C TYR A 7 -16.12 -0.81 -31.23
N PHE A 8 -16.24 0.45 -31.64
CA PHE A 8 -16.59 1.54 -30.73
C PHE A 8 -18.00 1.38 -30.15
N ILE A 9 -18.97 0.90 -30.93
CA ILE A 9 -20.34 0.69 -30.44
C ILE A 9 -20.38 -0.43 -29.40
N ILE A 10 -19.68 -1.54 -29.62
CA ILE A 10 -19.60 -2.64 -28.65
C ILE A 10 -18.94 -2.14 -27.35
N THR A 11 -17.83 -1.40 -27.48
CA THR A 11 -17.13 -0.81 -26.33
C THR A 11 -18.00 0.18 -25.55
N TRP A 12 -18.67 1.08 -26.27
CA TRP A 12 -19.64 2.00 -25.69
C TRP A 12 -20.75 1.26 -24.95
N ASP A 13 -21.27 0.17 -25.50
CA ASP A 13 -22.44 -0.50 -24.98
C ASP A 13 -22.25 -1.09 -23.58
N PHE A 14 -21.17 -1.85 -23.35
CA PHE A 14 -20.93 -2.43 -22.02
C PHE A 14 -20.48 -1.37 -21.01
N ILE A 15 -19.79 -0.31 -21.43
CA ILE A 15 -19.43 0.83 -20.56
C ILE A 15 -20.67 1.62 -20.17
N ASN A 16 -21.55 1.89 -21.12
CA ASN A 16 -22.80 2.58 -20.88
C ASN A 16 -23.73 1.76 -19.97
N PHE A 17 -23.80 0.43 -20.17
CA PHE A 17 -24.47 -0.47 -19.24
C PHE A 17 -23.90 -0.37 -17.83
N ALA A 18 -22.57 -0.40 -17.69
CA ALA A 18 -21.91 -0.28 -16.39
C ALA A 18 -22.30 1.04 -15.69
N ARG A 19 -22.20 2.17 -16.40
CA ARG A 19 -22.57 3.49 -15.88
C ARG A 19 -24.06 3.58 -15.48
N GLN A 20 -24.97 3.05 -16.31
CA GLN A 20 -26.42 3.06 -16.04
C GLN A 20 -26.80 2.20 -14.83
N ASN A 21 -26.02 1.16 -14.53
CA ASN A 21 -26.23 0.26 -13.38
C ASN A 21 -25.37 0.64 -12.15
N GLY A 22 -24.79 1.84 -12.16
CA GLY A 22 -23.95 2.35 -11.07
C GLY A 22 -22.71 1.50 -10.81
N ILE A 23 -22.17 0.83 -11.83
CA ILE A 23 -20.88 0.14 -11.77
C ILE A 23 -19.78 1.17 -12.08
N PRO A 24 -18.84 1.42 -11.15
CA PRO A 24 -17.76 2.38 -11.37
C PRO A 24 -16.87 1.99 -12.56
N VAL A 25 -16.60 2.96 -13.43
CA VAL A 25 -15.73 2.85 -14.60
C VAL A 25 -14.62 3.88 -14.50
N GLY A 26 -13.40 3.48 -14.82
CA GLY A 26 -12.25 4.39 -14.86
C GLY A 26 -12.39 5.47 -15.93
N PRO A 27 -11.63 6.57 -15.83
CA PRO A 27 -11.64 7.67 -16.79
C PRO A 27 -11.01 7.29 -18.14
N GLY A 28 -10.37 6.13 -18.24
CA GLY A 28 -9.75 5.62 -19.46
C GLY A 28 -8.33 5.12 -19.19
N ARG A 29 -7.80 4.31 -20.11
CA ARG A 29 -6.45 3.76 -20.01
C ARG A 29 -5.77 3.76 -21.37
N GLY A 30 -4.43 3.77 -21.34
CA GLY A 30 -3.62 3.74 -22.55
C GLY A 30 -3.87 4.96 -23.43
N SER A 31 -3.78 4.76 -24.74
CA SER A 31 -4.04 5.82 -25.71
C SER A 31 -5.53 6.11 -25.93
N ALA A 32 -6.46 5.27 -25.50
CA ALA A 32 -7.89 5.47 -25.76
C ALA A 32 -8.39 6.85 -25.28
N ALA A 33 -7.82 7.36 -24.18
CA ALA A 33 -8.06 8.69 -23.65
C ALA A 33 -7.76 9.85 -24.62
N GLY A 34 -6.95 9.64 -25.66
CA GLY A 34 -6.67 10.63 -26.71
C GLY A 34 -7.77 10.78 -27.76
N SER A 35 -8.84 9.97 -27.70
CA SER A 35 -9.93 10.02 -28.68
C SER A 35 -11.10 10.89 -28.22
N LEU A 36 -11.35 11.98 -28.94
CA LEU A 36 -12.54 12.81 -28.72
C LEU A 36 -13.84 12.03 -28.95
N VAL A 37 -13.84 11.08 -29.88
CA VAL A 37 -14.99 10.20 -30.11
C VAL A 37 -15.24 9.31 -28.90
N ALA A 38 -14.18 8.75 -28.30
CA ALA A 38 -14.31 7.93 -27.10
C ALA A 38 -14.84 8.75 -25.91
N TYR A 39 -14.36 9.99 -25.76
CA TYR A 39 -14.85 10.92 -24.74
C TYR A 39 -16.32 11.31 -24.96
N ALA A 40 -16.70 11.67 -26.18
CA ALA A 40 -18.07 12.06 -26.51
C ALA A 40 -19.09 10.91 -26.33
N LEU A 41 -18.66 9.66 -26.55
CA LEU A 41 -19.47 8.48 -26.27
C LEU A 41 -19.49 8.09 -24.79
N GLY A 42 -18.64 8.67 -23.94
CA GLY A 42 -18.49 8.28 -22.53
C GLY A 42 -17.73 6.97 -22.32
N ILE A 43 -16.99 6.49 -23.35
CA ILE A 43 -16.03 5.38 -23.25
C ILE A 43 -14.85 5.82 -22.35
N THR A 44 -14.39 7.05 -22.53
CA THR A 44 -13.41 7.70 -21.65
C THR A 44 -14.08 8.90 -20.96
N ASN A 45 -13.53 9.31 -19.82
CA ASN A 45 -14.05 10.43 -19.03
C ASN A 45 -13.01 11.52 -18.82
N ILE A 46 -12.15 11.73 -19.82
CA ILE A 46 -11.13 12.76 -19.82
C ILE A 46 -11.18 13.54 -21.12
N ASP A 47 -11.19 14.86 -21.02
CA ASP A 47 -11.26 15.75 -22.17
C ASP A 47 -9.90 15.78 -22.91
N PRO A 48 -9.80 15.20 -24.12
CA PRO A 48 -8.55 15.15 -24.86
C PRO A 48 -8.12 16.52 -25.40
N ILE A 49 -9.07 17.44 -25.63
CA ILE A 49 -8.75 18.78 -26.15
C ILE A 49 -8.11 19.60 -25.04
N LYS A 50 -8.72 19.62 -23.85
CA LYS A 50 -8.20 20.36 -22.69
C LYS A 50 -6.75 19.99 -22.35
N TYR A 51 -6.41 18.70 -22.42
CA TYR A 51 -5.09 18.20 -22.02
C TYR A 51 -4.13 17.96 -23.20
N ASN A 52 -4.47 18.40 -24.42
CA ASN A 52 -3.68 18.19 -25.62
C ASN A 52 -3.31 16.71 -25.89
N LEU A 53 -4.27 15.80 -25.68
CA LEU A 53 -4.10 14.37 -25.93
C LEU A 53 -4.32 14.05 -27.42
N LEU A 54 -3.44 13.24 -28.02
CA LEU A 54 -3.41 13.01 -29.46
C LEU A 54 -4.17 11.75 -29.88
N PHE A 55 -5.09 11.90 -30.84
CA PHE A 55 -5.84 10.79 -31.42
C PHE A 55 -4.97 9.82 -32.20
N GLU A 56 -3.98 10.31 -32.95
CA GLU A 56 -3.12 9.50 -33.82
C GLU A 56 -2.21 8.55 -33.04
N ARG A 57 -2.00 8.84 -31.74
CA ARG A 57 -1.33 7.89 -30.83
C ARG A 57 -2.23 6.70 -30.47
N PHE A 58 -3.55 6.90 -30.48
CA PHE A 58 -4.54 5.83 -30.32
C PHE A 58 -4.73 5.05 -31.61
N LEU A 59 -5.11 5.75 -32.68
CA LEU A 59 -5.43 5.16 -33.95
C LEU A 59 -4.69 5.92 -35.05
N ASN A 60 -3.62 5.32 -35.56
CA ASN A 60 -2.78 5.94 -36.57
C ASN A 60 -3.41 5.75 -37.95
N PRO A 61 -3.84 6.83 -38.65
CA PRO A 61 -4.50 6.73 -39.96
C PRO A 61 -3.60 6.13 -41.05
N GLU A 62 -2.27 6.24 -40.89
CA GLU A 62 -1.29 5.71 -41.85
C GLU A 62 -0.96 4.23 -41.62
N ARG A 63 -1.51 3.63 -40.55
CA ARG A 63 -1.33 2.22 -40.23
C ARG A 63 -2.66 1.58 -39.88
N LYS A 64 -3.14 0.67 -40.74
CA LYS A 64 -4.27 -0.20 -40.43
C LYS A 64 -3.86 -1.23 -39.38
N SER A 65 -4.02 -0.86 -38.11
CA SER A 65 -3.97 -1.79 -36.98
C SER A 65 -5.24 -1.63 -36.16
N MET A 66 -5.73 -2.74 -35.63
CA MET A 66 -6.87 -2.75 -34.74
C MET A 66 -6.57 -1.92 -33.47
N PRO A 67 -7.47 -1.01 -33.05
CA PRO A 67 -7.33 -0.32 -31.77
C PRO A 67 -7.55 -1.29 -30.61
N ASP A 68 -6.91 -0.99 -29.48
CA ASP A 68 -7.07 -1.71 -28.22
C ASP A 68 -7.59 -0.72 -27.17
N ILE A 69 -8.83 -0.93 -26.69
CA ILE A 69 -9.46 -0.12 -25.65
C ILE A 69 -9.56 -0.97 -24.38
N ASP A 70 -8.58 -0.78 -23.51
CA ASP A 70 -8.59 -1.32 -22.15
C ASP A 70 -9.52 -0.48 -21.28
N THR A 71 -10.38 -1.13 -20.49
CA THR A 71 -11.29 -0.44 -19.56
C THR A 71 -11.11 -0.94 -18.14
N ASP A 72 -10.94 -0.01 -17.20
CA ASP A 72 -10.88 -0.30 -15.78
C ASP A 72 -12.29 -0.24 -15.17
N PHE A 73 -12.68 -1.29 -14.45
CA PHE A 73 -13.92 -1.41 -13.69
C PHE A 73 -13.61 -1.64 -12.20
N CYS A 74 -14.58 -1.44 -11.33
CA CYS A 74 -14.42 -1.88 -9.94
C CYS A 74 -14.28 -3.41 -9.88
N ILE A 75 -13.45 -3.91 -8.96
CA ILE A 75 -13.16 -5.35 -8.85
C ILE A 75 -14.42 -6.14 -8.50
N GLU A 76 -15.25 -5.62 -7.59
CA GLU A 76 -16.37 -6.35 -6.99
C GLU A 76 -17.54 -6.58 -7.96
N ARG A 77 -17.71 -5.71 -8.96
CA ARG A 77 -18.85 -5.76 -9.91
C ARG A 77 -18.42 -5.98 -11.36
N ARG A 78 -17.14 -6.30 -11.59
CA ARG A 78 -16.62 -6.61 -12.93
C ARG A 78 -17.35 -7.79 -13.58
N ASP A 79 -17.66 -8.82 -12.80
CA ASP A 79 -18.28 -10.05 -13.32
C ASP A 79 -19.71 -9.80 -13.83
N GLU A 80 -20.40 -8.78 -13.31
CA GLU A 80 -21.71 -8.35 -13.84
C GLU A 80 -21.61 -7.88 -15.30
N ILE A 81 -20.49 -7.24 -15.68
CA ILE A 81 -20.25 -6.75 -17.04
C ILE A 81 -19.93 -7.90 -17.99
N ILE A 82 -19.12 -8.86 -17.53
CA ILE A 82 -18.81 -10.07 -18.30
C ILE A 82 -20.12 -10.83 -18.58
N LYS A 83 -20.95 -10.99 -17.54
CA LYS A 83 -22.25 -11.65 -17.65
C LYS A 83 -23.18 -10.91 -18.63
N TYR A 84 -23.31 -9.58 -18.50
CA TYR A 84 -24.09 -8.77 -19.44
C TYR A 84 -23.62 -8.94 -20.88
N THR A 85 -22.31 -8.90 -21.10
CA THR A 85 -21.70 -9.05 -22.42
C THR A 85 -22.05 -10.43 -23.01
N ALA A 86 -21.94 -11.49 -22.21
CA ALA A 86 -22.31 -12.85 -22.63
C ALA A 86 -23.82 -13.00 -22.90
N GLU A 87 -24.68 -12.41 -22.08
CA GLU A 87 -26.14 -12.43 -22.27
C GLU A 87 -26.56 -11.67 -23.54
N LYS A 88 -25.88 -10.56 -23.85
CA LYS A 88 -26.23 -9.70 -24.97
C LYS A 88 -25.71 -10.18 -26.32
N TYR A 89 -24.45 -10.63 -26.36
CA TYR A 89 -23.79 -11.02 -27.62
C TYR A 89 -23.85 -12.54 -27.88
N GLY A 90 -24.26 -13.34 -26.89
CA GLY A 90 -24.39 -14.79 -26.97
C GLY A 90 -23.38 -15.51 -26.07
N GLN A 91 -23.86 -16.44 -25.25
CA GLN A 91 -23.00 -17.17 -24.30
C GLN A 91 -21.94 -18.03 -24.98
N ASP A 92 -22.23 -18.49 -26.20
CA ASP A 92 -21.35 -19.27 -27.08
C ASP A 92 -20.35 -18.39 -27.87
N LYS A 93 -20.56 -17.07 -27.90
CA LYS A 93 -19.74 -16.11 -28.65
C LYS A 93 -18.83 -15.25 -27.79
N VAL A 94 -19.02 -15.30 -26.47
CA VAL A 94 -18.23 -14.55 -25.49
C VAL A 94 -17.49 -15.53 -24.59
N SER A 95 -16.18 -15.35 -24.46
CA SER A 95 -15.34 -16.23 -23.64
C SER A 95 -14.25 -15.44 -22.94
N GLN A 96 -13.84 -15.93 -21.77
CA GLN A 96 -12.60 -15.47 -21.16
C GLN A 96 -11.39 -16.15 -21.83
N ILE A 97 -10.22 -15.53 -21.72
CA ILE A 97 -8.98 -16.03 -22.31
C ILE A 97 -8.28 -16.97 -21.31
N ILE A 98 -7.70 -18.09 -21.77
CA ILE A 98 -6.84 -18.92 -20.91
C ILE A 98 -5.50 -18.24 -20.64
N THR A 99 -5.00 -18.40 -19.42
CA THR A 99 -3.62 -18.07 -19.07
C THR A 99 -2.85 -19.33 -18.75
N PHE A 100 -1.57 -19.36 -19.13
CA PHE A 100 -0.68 -20.45 -18.78
C PHE A 100 0.32 -19.98 -17.74
N ASN A 101 0.28 -20.59 -16.56
CA ASN A 101 1.29 -20.38 -15.54
C ASN A 101 2.53 -21.18 -15.95
N ARG A 102 3.54 -20.49 -16.48
CA ARG A 102 4.81 -21.10 -16.86
C ARG A 102 5.71 -21.32 -15.65
N MET A 103 6.53 -22.36 -15.72
CA MET A 103 7.55 -22.61 -14.72
C MET A 103 8.64 -21.53 -14.81
N THR A 104 8.62 -20.60 -13.85
CA THR A 104 9.69 -19.59 -13.70
C THR A 104 10.93 -20.22 -13.08
N SER A 105 12.10 -19.63 -13.29
CA SER A 105 13.40 -20.11 -12.79
C SER A 105 13.38 -20.43 -11.29
N LYS A 106 12.73 -19.58 -10.47
CA LYS A 106 12.57 -19.83 -9.04
C LYS A 106 11.62 -20.98 -8.72
N ALA A 107 10.50 -21.08 -9.43
CA ALA A 107 9.50 -22.12 -9.19
C ALA A 107 9.99 -23.50 -9.62
N VAL A 108 10.65 -23.57 -10.79
CA VAL A 108 11.16 -24.83 -11.35
C VAL A 108 12.26 -25.44 -10.46
N ILE A 109 13.17 -24.62 -9.90
CA ILE A 109 14.18 -25.10 -8.93
C ILE A 109 13.51 -25.79 -7.74
N LYS A 110 12.48 -25.15 -7.15
CA LYS A 110 11.79 -25.68 -5.98
C LYS A 110 11.00 -26.95 -6.31
N ASP A 111 10.32 -26.97 -7.45
CA ASP A 111 9.52 -28.11 -7.88
C ASP A 111 10.40 -29.33 -8.19
N VAL A 112 11.51 -29.13 -8.93
CA VAL A 112 12.48 -30.20 -9.24
C VAL A 112 13.13 -30.72 -7.96
N ALA A 113 13.60 -29.83 -7.09
CA ALA A 113 14.22 -30.24 -5.84
C ALA A 113 13.26 -31.05 -4.95
N ARG A 114 11.98 -30.67 -4.89
CA ARG A 114 10.95 -31.43 -4.17
C ARG A 114 10.74 -32.83 -4.77
N VAL A 115 10.75 -32.96 -6.09
CA VAL A 115 10.58 -34.27 -6.77
C VAL A 115 11.80 -35.17 -6.54
N LEU A 116 12.99 -34.58 -6.46
CA LEU A 116 14.23 -35.28 -6.11
C LEU A 116 14.40 -35.48 -4.59
N GLU A 117 13.38 -35.15 -3.79
CA GLU A 117 13.34 -35.30 -2.33
C GLU A 117 14.41 -34.50 -1.57
N TYR A 118 14.94 -33.44 -2.17
CA TYR A 118 15.87 -32.53 -1.50
C TYR A 118 15.16 -31.64 -0.47
N PRO A 119 15.84 -31.27 0.64
CA PRO A 119 15.27 -30.42 1.67
C PRO A 119 14.75 -29.06 1.14
N PHE A 120 13.55 -28.67 1.59
CA PHE A 120 12.91 -27.41 1.20
C PHE A 120 13.77 -26.16 1.50
N ALA A 121 14.57 -26.21 2.57
CA ALA A 121 15.46 -25.12 2.95
C ALA A 121 16.57 -24.86 1.91
N GLU A 122 17.13 -25.92 1.33
CA GLU A 122 18.23 -25.84 0.37
C GLU A 122 17.74 -25.38 -1.00
N SER A 123 16.61 -25.92 -1.47
CA SER A 123 15.97 -25.46 -2.71
C SER A 123 15.50 -24.01 -2.61
N THR A 124 15.01 -23.58 -1.45
CA THR A 124 14.65 -22.17 -1.21
C THR A 124 15.87 -21.27 -1.24
N LYS A 125 17.00 -21.70 -0.68
CA LYS A 125 18.26 -20.95 -0.74
C LYS A 125 18.73 -20.76 -2.19
N LEU A 126 18.73 -21.83 -2.98
CA LEU A 126 19.13 -21.79 -4.39
C LEU A 126 18.19 -20.91 -5.23
N ALA A 127 16.87 -21.03 -5.02
CA ALA A 127 15.88 -20.21 -5.72
C ALA A 127 15.94 -18.72 -5.34
N LYS A 128 16.36 -18.38 -4.11
CA LYS A 128 16.49 -16.97 -3.67
C LYS A 128 17.62 -16.25 -4.40
N MET A 129 18.69 -16.95 -4.78
CA MET A 129 19.83 -16.38 -5.50
C MET A 129 19.51 -15.89 -6.91
N VAL A 130 18.39 -16.32 -7.48
CA VAL A 130 17.94 -15.84 -8.79
C VAL A 130 17.36 -14.43 -8.62
N PRO A 131 17.93 -13.38 -9.23
CA PRO A 131 17.37 -12.04 -9.15
C PRO A 131 16.05 -11.95 -9.91
N VAL A 132 15.23 -10.98 -9.54
CA VAL A 132 13.98 -10.66 -10.24
C VAL A 132 14.15 -9.28 -10.86
N VAL A 133 14.33 -9.24 -12.17
CA VAL A 133 14.50 -7.99 -12.92
C VAL A 133 13.20 -7.67 -13.63
N ARG A 134 12.66 -6.46 -13.39
CA ARG A 134 11.37 -6.01 -13.96
C ARG A 134 10.22 -7.00 -13.73
N GLY A 135 10.16 -7.59 -12.53
CA GLY A 135 9.10 -8.53 -12.14
C GLY A 135 9.24 -9.95 -12.72
N LYS A 136 10.31 -10.24 -13.47
CA LYS A 136 10.59 -11.59 -13.99
C LYS A 136 11.88 -12.15 -13.41
N PRO A 137 11.89 -13.39 -12.90
CA PRO A 137 13.13 -14.05 -12.52
C PRO A 137 14.09 -14.17 -13.70
N THR A 138 15.38 -13.94 -13.45
CA THR A 138 16.44 -14.11 -14.44
C THR A 138 16.52 -15.57 -14.90
N PRO A 139 16.54 -15.85 -16.21
CA PRO A 139 16.64 -17.22 -16.74
C PRO A 139 17.84 -17.99 -16.20
N LEU A 140 17.69 -19.29 -15.98
CA LEU A 140 18.77 -20.11 -15.42
C LEU A 140 20.02 -20.16 -16.30
N LYS A 141 19.85 -20.02 -17.62
CA LYS A 141 20.97 -19.93 -18.56
C LYS A 141 21.84 -18.69 -18.31
N GLU A 142 21.20 -17.56 -18.03
CA GLU A 142 21.86 -16.29 -17.70
C GLU A 142 22.50 -16.36 -16.30
N MET A 143 21.85 -17.03 -15.35
CA MET A 143 22.41 -17.30 -14.02
C MET A 143 23.76 -18.03 -14.06
N LEU A 144 23.94 -18.97 -15.00
CA LEU A 144 25.21 -19.70 -15.16
C LEU A 144 26.32 -18.90 -15.87
N SER A 145 25.96 -17.88 -16.66
CA SER A 145 26.92 -17.04 -17.38
C SER A 145 27.32 -15.77 -16.62
N GLU A 146 26.35 -15.11 -15.98
CA GLU A 146 26.50 -13.73 -15.47
C GLU A 146 26.59 -13.64 -13.94
N HIS A 147 26.29 -14.72 -13.21
CA HIS A 147 26.29 -14.73 -11.74
C HIS A 147 27.34 -15.71 -11.17
N PRO A 148 28.55 -15.22 -10.81
CA PRO A 148 29.66 -16.07 -10.37
C PRO A 148 29.36 -16.91 -9.12
N GLU A 149 28.57 -16.40 -8.18
CA GLU A 149 28.21 -17.11 -6.95
C GLU A 149 27.29 -18.31 -7.23
N PHE A 150 26.29 -18.12 -8.10
CA PHE A 150 25.39 -19.19 -8.52
C PHE A 150 26.15 -20.27 -9.30
N LYS A 151 27.03 -19.85 -10.21
CA LYS A 151 27.92 -20.75 -10.96
C LYS A 151 28.85 -21.55 -10.04
N LYS A 152 29.38 -20.92 -8.98
CA LYS A 152 30.24 -21.60 -8.01
C LYS A 152 29.49 -22.74 -7.34
N ILE A 153 28.28 -22.49 -6.83
CA ILE A 153 27.45 -23.52 -6.18
C ILE A 153 27.16 -24.66 -7.16
N TYR A 154 26.74 -24.33 -8.38
CA TYR A 154 26.53 -25.29 -9.46
C TYR A 154 27.77 -26.17 -9.75
N SER A 155 28.98 -25.62 -9.60
CA SER A 155 30.23 -26.38 -9.84
C SER A 155 30.73 -27.19 -8.63
N THR A 156 30.34 -26.82 -7.42
CA THR A 156 30.86 -27.41 -6.17
C THR A 156 29.93 -28.42 -5.53
N ASP A 157 28.64 -28.32 -5.79
CA ASP A 157 27.59 -29.10 -5.16
C ASP A 157 26.88 -29.95 -6.24
N ASP A 158 27.09 -31.26 -6.16
CA ASP A 158 26.55 -32.22 -7.13
C ASP A 158 25.01 -32.26 -7.10
N ASP A 159 24.39 -32.07 -5.93
CA ASP A 159 22.93 -32.02 -5.76
C ASP A 159 22.36 -30.76 -6.40
N ALA A 160 23.00 -29.62 -6.15
CA ALA A 160 22.62 -28.35 -6.79
C ALA A 160 22.78 -28.42 -8.31
N ARG A 161 23.84 -29.05 -8.83
CA ARG A 161 24.03 -29.27 -10.27
C ARG A 161 22.87 -30.07 -10.86
N GLN A 162 22.54 -31.21 -10.26
CA GLN A 162 21.45 -32.07 -10.73
C GLN A 162 20.11 -31.32 -10.76
N VAL A 163 19.78 -30.57 -9.70
CA VAL A 163 18.56 -29.75 -9.66
C VAL A 163 18.55 -28.70 -10.77
N VAL A 164 19.67 -27.99 -10.98
CA VAL A 164 19.75 -26.91 -11.98
C VAL A 164 19.67 -27.44 -13.41
N ASP A 165 20.35 -28.55 -13.72
CA ASP A 165 20.33 -29.16 -15.05
C ASP A 165 18.90 -29.59 -15.45
N LEU A 166 18.20 -30.29 -14.54
CA LEU A 166 16.80 -30.66 -14.77
C LEU A 166 15.91 -29.41 -14.84
N ALA A 167 16.14 -28.43 -13.98
CA ALA A 167 15.38 -27.19 -13.95
C ALA A 167 15.52 -26.39 -15.26
N GLN A 168 16.71 -26.35 -15.88
CA GLN A 168 16.91 -25.72 -17.18
C GLN A 168 16.11 -26.38 -18.30
N SER A 169 15.96 -27.71 -18.26
CA SER A 169 15.17 -28.43 -19.27
C SER A 169 13.65 -28.19 -19.15
N LEU A 170 13.18 -27.80 -17.97
CA LEU A 170 11.76 -27.58 -17.66
C LEU A 170 11.38 -26.09 -17.57
N GLU A 171 12.36 -25.20 -17.59
CA GLU A 171 12.16 -23.75 -17.54
C GLU A 171 11.30 -23.29 -18.73
N GLY A 172 10.24 -22.52 -18.44
CA GLY A 172 9.33 -22.00 -19.45
C GLY A 172 8.22 -22.95 -19.90
N VAL A 173 8.19 -24.20 -19.42
CA VAL A 173 7.09 -25.14 -19.68
C VAL A 173 5.81 -24.69 -18.96
N ASN A 174 4.65 -24.90 -19.57
CA ASN A 174 3.36 -24.62 -18.96
C ASN A 174 3.09 -25.61 -17.81
N LYS A 175 2.85 -25.12 -16.59
CA LYS A 175 2.62 -25.94 -15.38
C LYS A 175 1.15 -26.15 -15.11
N THR A 176 0.38 -25.07 -15.07
CA THR A 176 -1.07 -25.08 -14.91
C THR A 176 -1.68 -24.06 -15.84
N PHE A 177 -2.98 -24.19 -16.08
CA PHE A 177 -3.76 -23.16 -16.72
C PHE A 177 -4.61 -22.41 -15.68
N GLY A 178 -4.98 -21.19 -16.03
CA GLY A 178 -5.91 -20.36 -15.29
C GLY A 178 -6.76 -19.54 -16.26
N MET A 179 -7.58 -18.66 -15.70
CA MET A 179 -8.39 -17.72 -16.44
C MET A 179 -7.67 -16.36 -16.47
N HIS A 180 -7.70 -15.65 -17.61
CA HIS A 180 -7.12 -14.33 -17.70
C HIS A 180 -7.91 -13.35 -16.82
N ALA A 181 -7.22 -12.68 -15.90
CA ALA A 181 -7.84 -11.77 -14.94
C ALA A 181 -8.53 -10.55 -15.57
N ALA A 182 -8.33 -10.31 -16.87
CA ALA A 182 -8.94 -9.19 -17.60
C ALA A 182 -9.58 -9.55 -18.94
N GLY A 183 -9.14 -10.64 -19.58
CA GLY A 183 -9.21 -10.77 -21.03
C GLY A 183 -10.49 -11.46 -21.45
N VAL A 184 -11.29 -10.77 -22.24
CA VAL A 184 -12.55 -11.25 -22.82
C VAL A 184 -12.45 -11.19 -24.33
N VAL A 185 -12.99 -12.21 -24.99
CA VAL A 185 -13.10 -12.29 -26.43
C VAL A 185 -14.56 -12.25 -26.82
N ILE A 186 -14.86 -11.48 -27.86
CA ILE A 186 -16.20 -11.39 -28.46
C ILE A 186 -16.08 -11.80 -29.92
N SER A 187 -16.90 -12.75 -30.34
CA SER A 187 -16.99 -13.22 -31.73
C SER A 187 -18.36 -12.92 -32.33
N ASP A 188 -18.42 -12.85 -33.66
CA ASP A 188 -19.64 -12.78 -34.45
C ASP A 188 -20.29 -14.16 -34.67
N VAL A 189 -19.51 -15.23 -34.55
CA VAL A 189 -19.93 -16.65 -34.64
C VAL A 189 -19.67 -17.39 -33.31
N PRO A 190 -20.26 -18.58 -33.09
CA PRO A 190 -19.89 -19.42 -31.95
C PRO A 190 -18.38 -19.67 -31.91
N LEU A 191 -17.76 -19.50 -30.74
CA LEU A 191 -16.30 -19.56 -30.61
C LEU A 191 -15.72 -20.92 -31.00
N GLU A 192 -16.48 -22.01 -30.80
CA GLU A 192 -16.08 -23.37 -31.15
C GLU A 192 -15.88 -23.59 -32.66
N GLU A 193 -16.42 -22.71 -33.51
CA GLU A 193 -16.18 -22.75 -34.96
C GLU A 193 -14.79 -22.20 -35.34
N LEU A 194 -14.19 -21.37 -34.49
CA LEU A 194 -12.92 -20.68 -34.75
C LEU A 194 -11.76 -21.21 -33.90
N VAL A 195 -12.02 -21.49 -32.62
CA VAL A 195 -11.00 -21.87 -31.64
C VAL A 195 -11.51 -22.96 -30.69
N PRO A 196 -10.64 -23.85 -30.20
CA PRO A 196 -11.00 -24.81 -29.17
C PRO A 196 -11.36 -24.09 -27.87
N VAL A 197 -12.50 -24.45 -27.27
CA VAL A 197 -12.98 -23.93 -26.00
C VAL A 197 -13.03 -25.03 -24.94
N GLN A 198 -13.04 -24.63 -23.67
CA GLN A 198 -13.28 -25.51 -22.53
C GLN A 198 -14.30 -24.85 -21.58
N ARG A 199 -15.05 -25.68 -20.85
CA ARG A 199 -15.95 -25.21 -19.80
C ARG A 199 -15.32 -25.40 -18.44
N ASN A 200 -15.34 -24.35 -17.64
CA ASN A 200 -14.93 -24.44 -16.24
C ASN A 200 -16.07 -25.01 -15.38
N ASN A 201 -15.76 -25.38 -14.12
CA ASN A 201 -16.76 -25.99 -13.20
C ASN A 201 -17.97 -25.08 -12.93
N ASP A 202 -17.80 -23.77 -13.05
CA ASP A 202 -18.84 -22.75 -12.90
C ASP A 202 -19.69 -22.55 -14.19
N GLY A 203 -19.38 -23.28 -15.27
CA GLY A 203 -20.07 -23.19 -16.56
C GLY A 203 -19.49 -22.14 -17.52
N THR A 204 -18.49 -21.35 -17.10
CA THR A 204 -17.87 -20.31 -17.93
C THR A 204 -17.10 -20.92 -19.10
N ILE A 205 -17.26 -20.34 -20.29
CA ILE A 205 -16.49 -20.72 -21.49
C ILE A 205 -15.13 -20.01 -21.45
N ILE A 206 -14.07 -20.79 -21.67
CA ILE A 206 -12.68 -20.34 -21.74
C ILE A 206 -12.09 -20.81 -23.07
N SER A 207 -11.46 -19.91 -23.82
CA SER A 207 -10.71 -20.27 -25.03
C SER A 207 -9.40 -20.97 -24.65
N GLN A 208 -9.05 -22.08 -25.30
CA GLN A 208 -7.79 -22.78 -25.05
C GLN A 208 -6.58 -22.12 -25.75
N PHE A 209 -6.81 -21.12 -26.61
CA PHE A 209 -5.74 -20.36 -27.25
C PHE A 209 -5.27 -19.22 -26.36
N TYR A 210 -3.95 -18.99 -26.36
CA TYR A 210 -3.37 -17.89 -25.62
C TYR A 210 -3.68 -16.55 -26.30
N MET A 211 -3.54 -15.45 -25.54
CA MET A 211 -3.91 -14.10 -25.98
C MET A 211 -3.36 -13.70 -27.36
N GLU A 212 -2.10 -14.02 -27.66
CA GLU A 212 -1.46 -13.67 -28.94
C GLU A 212 -2.03 -14.49 -30.11
N ASP A 213 -2.35 -15.76 -29.87
CA ASP A 213 -2.90 -16.67 -30.87
C ASP A 213 -4.33 -16.26 -31.25
N LEU A 214 -5.12 -15.79 -30.27
CA LEU A 214 -6.47 -15.29 -30.50
C LEU A 214 -6.49 -14.05 -31.40
N ALA A 215 -5.57 -13.12 -31.16
CA ALA A 215 -5.42 -11.94 -32.02
C ALA A 215 -4.98 -12.33 -33.44
N TYR A 216 -4.15 -13.37 -33.59
CA TYR A 216 -3.74 -13.89 -34.89
C TYR A 216 -4.89 -14.55 -35.66
N VAL A 217 -5.81 -15.22 -34.96
CA VAL A 217 -7.06 -15.78 -35.53
C VAL A 217 -8.04 -14.67 -35.96
N GLY A 218 -7.80 -13.41 -35.56
CA GLY A 218 -8.62 -12.26 -35.92
C GLY A 218 -9.78 -12.02 -34.94
N LEU A 219 -9.75 -12.65 -33.77
CA LEU A 219 -10.76 -12.43 -32.73
C LEU A 219 -10.52 -11.11 -32.00
N VAL A 220 -11.61 -10.41 -31.71
CA VAL A 220 -11.61 -9.15 -30.99
C VAL A 220 -11.39 -9.42 -29.51
N LYS A 221 -10.25 -8.98 -29.00
CA LYS A 221 -9.95 -8.97 -27.57
C LYS A 221 -10.38 -7.64 -26.94
N MET A 222 -10.93 -7.73 -25.73
CA MET A 222 -11.18 -6.60 -24.85
C MET A 222 -10.68 -6.94 -23.45
N ASP A 223 -10.01 -5.98 -22.79
CA ASP A 223 -9.59 -6.13 -21.40
C ASP A 223 -10.53 -5.38 -20.46
N PHE A 224 -11.27 -6.16 -19.67
CA PHE A 224 -12.04 -5.67 -18.53
C PHE A 224 -11.16 -5.80 -17.31
N LEU A 225 -10.47 -4.74 -16.91
CA LEU A 225 -9.56 -4.78 -15.77
C LEU A 225 -10.29 -4.48 -14.47
N GLY A 226 -9.94 -5.18 -13.40
CA GLY A 226 -10.41 -4.84 -12.06
C GLY A 226 -9.44 -3.88 -11.37
N LEU A 227 -9.89 -2.66 -11.07
CA LEU A 227 -9.12 -1.68 -10.32
C LEU A 227 -9.70 -1.47 -8.91
N ARG A 228 -8.94 -1.87 -7.89
CA ARG A 228 -9.33 -1.75 -6.47
C ARG A 228 -9.71 -0.32 -6.07
N ASN A 229 -9.05 0.69 -6.61
CA ASN A 229 -9.30 2.09 -6.27
C ASN A 229 -10.69 2.57 -6.72
N LEU A 230 -11.24 2.02 -7.81
CA LEU A 230 -12.62 2.34 -8.20
C LEU A 230 -13.63 1.78 -7.21
N THR A 231 -13.41 0.56 -6.71
CA THR A 231 -14.19 -0.01 -5.61
C THR A 231 -14.10 0.85 -4.36
N MET A 232 -12.90 1.31 -4.01
CA MET A 232 -12.66 2.14 -2.83
C MET A 232 -13.37 3.51 -2.95
N ILE A 233 -13.30 4.17 -4.10
CA ILE A 233 -14.00 5.44 -4.36
C ILE A 233 -15.51 5.25 -4.20
N ASP A 234 -16.07 4.19 -4.81
CA ASP A 234 -17.50 3.88 -4.70
C ASP A 234 -17.94 3.58 -3.26
N LYS A 235 -17.17 2.77 -2.52
CA LYS A 235 -17.41 2.52 -1.10
C LYS A 235 -17.34 3.81 -0.27
N ALA A 236 -16.34 4.66 -0.50
CA ALA A 236 -16.20 5.93 0.21
C ALA A 236 -17.42 6.84 -0.04
N VAL A 237 -17.87 6.99 -1.29
CA VAL A 237 -19.06 7.78 -1.63
C VAL A 237 -20.32 7.22 -0.98
N LYS A 238 -20.50 5.89 -0.98
CA LYS A 238 -21.63 5.24 -0.30
C LYS A 238 -21.61 5.50 1.20
N ILE A 239 -20.44 5.41 1.85
CA ILE A 239 -20.29 5.72 3.27
C ILE A 239 -20.62 7.20 3.53
N ILE A 240 -20.10 8.14 2.73
CA ILE A 240 -20.40 9.58 2.84
C ILE A 240 -21.89 9.84 2.74
N ARG A 241 -22.57 9.18 1.80
CA ARG A 241 -24.03 9.27 1.66
C ARG A 241 -24.75 8.76 2.90
N GLN A 242 -24.32 7.62 3.46
CA GLN A 242 -24.94 7.02 4.64
C GLN A 242 -24.71 7.84 5.92
N THR A 243 -23.51 8.39 6.11
CA THR A 243 -23.14 9.09 7.35
C THR A 243 -23.50 10.57 7.33
N ARG A 244 -23.37 11.24 6.18
CA ARG A 244 -23.57 12.70 6.05
C ARG A 244 -24.78 13.08 5.22
N GLY A 245 -25.40 12.15 4.49
CA GLY A 245 -26.50 12.44 3.57
C GLY A 245 -26.06 13.22 2.32
N ILE A 246 -24.76 13.28 2.03
CA ILE A 246 -24.20 14.01 0.89
C ILE A 246 -24.01 13.04 -0.28
N GLU A 247 -24.57 13.37 -1.45
CA GLU A 247 -24.29 12.66 -2.69
C GLU A 247 -23.11 13.32 -3.41
N ILE A 248 -22.08 12.52 -3.69
CA ILE A 248 -20.89 12.94 -4.44
C ILE A 248 -20.87 12.13 -5.73
N ASP A 249 -20.72 12.82 -6.84
CA ASP A 249 -20.44 12.22 -8.13
C ASP A 249 -18.92 12.29 -8.39
N PRO A 250 -18.18 11.16 -8.34
CA PRO A 250 -16.73 11.17 -8.55
C PRO A 250 -16.28 11.81 -9.86
N ASP A 251 -17.11 11.71 -10.90
CA ASP A 251 -16.82 12.23 -12.23
C ASP A 251 -17.00 13.75 -12.34
N LYS A 252 -17.62 14.39 -11.33
CA LYS A 252 -17.88 15.85 -11.28
C LYS A 252 -17.12 16.57 -10.17
N ILE A 253 -16.12 15.92 -9.58
CA ILE A 253 -15.26 16.55 -8.58
C ILE A 253 -14.50 17.74 -9.23
N PRO A 254 -14.50 18.94 -8.62
CA PRO A 254 -13.76 20.10 -9.14
C PRO A 254 -12.25 19.83 -9.14
N LEU A 255 -11.55 20.21 -10.21
CA LEU A 255 -10.12 19.86 -10.43
C LEU A 255 -9.15 20.97 -10.04
N ASP A 256 -9.63 22.01 -9.38
CA ASP A 256 -8.93 23.24 -9.01
C ASP A 256 -8.91 23.48 -7.48
N ASP A 257 -9.25 22.47 -6.68
CA ASP A 257 -9.26 22.58 -5.22
C ASP A 257 -7.84 22.67 -4.62
N GLU A 258 -7.51 23.85 -4.10
CA GLU A 258 -6.21 24.15 -3.49
C GLU A 258 -5.88 23.23 -2.30
N LYS A 259 -6.87 22.84 -1.49
CA LYS A 259 -6.62 22.00 -0.30
C LYS A 259 -6.16 20.61 -0.68
N VAL A 260 -6.63 20.10 -1.82
CA VAL A 260 -6.23 18.79 -2.35
C VAL A 260 -4.77 18.84 -2.79
N PHE A 261 -4.40 19.89 -3.54
CA PHE A 261 -3.03 20.15 -3.94
C PHE A 261 -2.09 20.35 -2.74
N GLN A 262 -2.54 21.05 -1.68
CA GLN A 262 -1.80 21.20 -0.43
C GLN A 262 -1.59 19.85 0.28
N THR A 263 -2.60 18.97 0.29
CA THR A 263 -2.48 17.62 0.87
C THR A 263 -1.36 16.82 0.19
N ILE A 264 -1.33 16.84 -1.15
CA ILE A 264 -0.28 16.20 -1.94
C ILE A 264 1.08 16.87 -1.68
N SER A 265 1.10 18.20 -1.66
CA SER A 265 2.31 19.03 -1.44
C SER A 265 2.89 18.90 -0.03
N ASN A 266 2.11 18.50 0.97
CA ASN A 266 2.61 18.21 2.32
C ASN A 266 3.25 16.80 2.41
N GLY A 267 3.04 15.96 1.39
CA GLY A 267 3.51 14.58 1.36
C GLY A 267 2.59 13.62 2.11
N ASP A 268 1.33 14.00 2.35
CA ASP A 268 0.29 13.17 2.99
C ASP A 268 -0.29 12.14 2.00
N LEU A 269 0.60 11.39 1.35
CA LEU A 269 0.29 10.52 0.21
C LEU A 269 -0.21 9.12 0.60
N SER A 270 -0.29 8.83 1.90
CA SER A 270 -0.73 7.51 2.38
C SER A 270 -2.16 7.21 1.89
N GLY A 271 -2.33 6.09 1.20
CA GLY A 271 -3.62 5.68 0.65
C GLY A 271 -4.08 6.48 -0.57
N ILE A 272 -3.23 7.31 -1.19
CA ILE A 272 -3.53 8.00 -2.45
C ILE A 272 -3.01 7.17 -3.63
N PHE A 273 -3.87 6.93 -4.63
CA PHE A 273 -3.55 6.08 -5.77
C PHE A 273 -2.27 6.54 -6.51
N GLN A 274 -1.41 5.58 -6.90
CA GLN A 274 -0.09 5.76 -7.54
C GLN A 274 0.99 6.46 -6.68
N LEU A 275 0.61 7.25 -5.68
CA LEU A 275 1.54 8.07 -4.89
C LEU A 275 1.98 7.41 -3.56
N GLU A 276 1.35 6.29 -3.17
CA GLU A 276 1.59 5.62 -1.89
C GLU A 276 2.92 4.82 -1.78
N THR A 277 3.70 4.74 -2.86
CA THR A 277 4.69 3.67 -3.08
C THR A 277 6.05 3.84 -2.37
N SER A 278 6.46 5.04 -1.95
CA SER A 278 7.77 5.25 -1.31
C SER A 278 7.91 6.58 -0.55
N SER A 279 8.87 6.66 0.38
CA SER A 279 9.28 7.95 0.98
C SER A 279 9.86 8.92 -0.06
N GLY A 280 10.55 8.40 -1.08
CA GLY A 280 11.07 9.18 -2.19
C GLY A 280 9.97 9.92 -2.93
N MET A 281 8.83 9.26 -3.18
CA MET A 281 7.66 9.90 -3.80
C MET A 281 7.12 11.03 -2.92
N ARG A 282 7.07 10.82 -1.59
CA ARG A 282 6.65 11.88 -0.64
C ARG A 282 7.58 13.09 -0.68
N GLN A 283 8.89 12.86 -0.78
CA GLN A 283 9.86 13.95 -0.87
C GLN A 283 9.70 14.70 -2.20
N VAL A 284 9.63 13.99 -3.33
CA VAL A 284 9.43 14.61 -4.64
C VAL A 284 8.11 15.40 -4.69
N ALA A 285 7.02 14.89 -4.12
CA ALA A 285 5.76 15.63 -4.05
C ALA A 285 5.88 16.92 -3.21
N ARG A 286 6.60 16.87 -2.07
CA ARG A 286 6.88 18.06 -1.24
C ARG A 286 7.72 19.10 -1.93
N ASP A 287 8.69 18.66 -2.71
CA ASP A 287 9.59 19.55 -3.45
C ASP A 287 8.89 20.12 -4.70
N MET A 288 8.15 19.30 -5.44
CA MET A 288 7.39 19.70 -6.63
C MET A 288 6.20 20.61 -6.32
N LYS A 289 5.54 20.43 -5.16
CA LYS A 289 4.31 21.12 -4.74
C LYS A 289 3.26 21.23 -5.86
N PRO A 290 2.68 20.10 -6.32
CA PRO A 290 1.71 20.08 -7.43
C PRO A 290 0.58 21.10 -7.23
N SER A 291 0.24 21.85 -8.27
CA SER A 291 -0.75 22.94 -8.24
C SER A 291 -1.87 22.80 -9.29
N ASN A 292 -1.77 21.82 -10.18
CA ASN A 292 -2.75 21.52 -11.22
C ASN A 292 -2.70 20.02 -11.57
N MET A 293 -3.56 19.58 -12.49
CA MET A 293 -3.65 18.18 -12.90
C MET A 293 -2.43 17.72 -13.71
N GLU A 294 -1.84 18.60 -14.50
CA GLU A 294 -0.67 18.37 -15.33
C GLU A 294 0.56 18.03 -14.46
N ASP A 295 0.72 18.70 -13.31
CA ASP A 295 1.75 18.41 -12.32
C ASP A 295 1.57 17.02 -11.71
N ILE A 296 0.34 16.59 -11.39
CA ILE A 296 0.07 15.24 -10.88
C ILE A 296 0.39 14.19 -11.95
N SER A 297 -0.02 14.44 -13.20
CA SER A 297 0.34 13.58 -14.33
C SER A 297 1.86 13.50 -14.52
N ALA A 298 2.56 14.62 -14.42
CA ALA A 298 4.01 14.67 -14.55
C ALA A 298 4.69 13.91 -13.40
N LEU A 299 4.21 14.06 -12.16
CA LEU A 299 4.70 13.32 -11.00
C LEU A 299 4.63 11.79 -11.22
N ILE A 300 3.51 11.28 -11.75
CA ILE A 300 3.30 9.85 -12.07
C ILE A 300 4.18 9.39 -13.24
N ALA A 301 4.40 10.26 -14.23
CA ALA A 301 5.26 9.98 -15.38
C ALA A 301 6.74 9.93 -14.99
N LEU A 302 7.18 10.88 -14.17
CA LEU A 302 8.59 11.11 -13.82
C LEU A 302 9.11 10.20 -12.72
N TYR A 303 8.30 9.78 -11.75
CA TYR A 303 8.79 9.00 -10.61
C TYR A 303 9.04 7.53 -10.98
N ARG A 304 10.13 7.27 -11.74
CA ARG A 304 10.50 5.95 -12.28
C ARG A 304 12.01 5.77 -12.36
N PRO A 305 12.52 4.51 -12.33
CA PRO A 305 13.94 4.23 -12.61
C PRO A 305 14.32 4.75 -14.00
N GLY A 306 15.38 5.55 -14.13
CA GLY A 306 15.71 6.30 -15.35
C GLY A 306 15.56 7.82 -15.18
N PRO A 307 14.34 8.40 -15.24
CA PRO A 307 14.13 9.82 -14.96
C PRO A 307 14.70 10.28 -13.61
N LEU A 308 14.58 9.45 -12.57
CA LEU A 308 15.18 9.70 -11.25
C LEU A 308 16.70 9.85 -11.32
N ASP A 309 17.38 8.99 -12.08
CA ASP A 309 18.85 8.98 -12.18
C ASP A 309 19.40 10.08 -13.10
N SER A 310 18.54 10.61 -13.98
CA SER A 310 18.90 11.63 -14.98
C SER A 310 18.85 13.07 -14.47
N GLY A 311 18.40 13.31 -13.23
CA GLY A 311 18.20 14.67 -12.68
C GLY A 311 17.03 15.43 -13.32
N MET A 312 16.19 14.77 -14.11
CA MET A 312 15.08 15.40 -14.84
C MET A 312 14.01 15.96 -13.88
N ILE A 313 13.79 15.29 -12.75
CA ILE A 313 12.86 15.73 -11.71
C ILE A 313 13.36 17.02 -11.06
N ASP A 314 14.63 17.09 -10.68
CA ASP A 314 15.20 18.28 -10.04
C ASP A 314 15.10 19.51 -10.96
N LYS A 315 15.46 19.34 -12.23
CA LYS A 315 15.32 20.41 -13.23
C LYS A 315 13.85 20.83 -13.43
N PHE A 316 12.92 19.89 -13.46
CA PHE A 316 11.49 20.19 -13.56
C PHE A 316 11.02 21.03 -12.35
N ILE A 317 11.42 20.64 -11.14
CA ILE A 317 11.09 21.33 -9.89
C ILE A 317 11.71 22.73 -9.85
N ASP A 318 12.98 22.86 -10.23
CA ASP A 318 13.68 24.15 -10.23
C ASP A 318 13.11 25.12 -11.26
N CYS A 319 12.73 24.63 -12.45
CA CYS A 319 12.05 25.44 -13.46
C CYS A 319 10.67 25.89 -12.97
N LYS A 320 9.89 24.98 -12.36
CA LYS A 320 8.57 25.30 -11.81
C LYS A 320 8.63 26.38 -10.73
N HIS A 321 9.60 26.31 -9.82
CA HIS A 321 9.76 27.31 -8.74
C HIS A 321 10.54 28.56 -9.16
N GLY A 322 10.90 28.68 -10.44
CA GLY A 322 11.66 29.82 -10.96
C GLY A 322 13.11 29.91 -10.47
N LYS A 323 13.66 28.83 -9.90
CA LYS A 323 15.08 28.73 -9.52
C LYS A 323 15.98 28.54 -10.73
N ALA A 324 15.48 27.86 -11.76
CA ALA A 324 16.10 27.72 -13.06
C ALA A 324 15.25 28.43 -14.13
N LYS A 325 15.92 29.09 -15.09
CA LYS A 325 15.23 29.74 -16.20
C LYS A 325 14.70 28.67 -17.17
N ILE A 326 13.43 28.76 -17.52
CA ILE A 326 12.85 27.95 -18.59
C ILE A 326 13.48 28.41 -19.91
N THR A 327 14.17 27.51 -20.60
CA THR A 327 14.84 27.79 -21.88
C THR A 327 14.32 26.88 -22.96
N TYR A 328 13.73 27.48 -23.98
CA TYR A 328 13.34 26.81 -25.21
C TYR A 328 14.43 27.00 -26.27
N VAL A 329 14.76 25.94 -27.00
CA VAL A 329 15.76 25.99 -28.07
C VAL A 329 15.25 26.84 -29.24
N THR A 330 13.94 26.81 -29.48
CA THR A 330 13.24 27.70 -30.41
C THR A 330 11.89 28.15 -29.82
N PRO A 331 11.35 29.31 -30.24
CA PRO A 331 10.06 29.82 -29.76
C PRO A 331 8.88 28.86 -30.01
N GLU A 332 8.94 28.08 -31.10
CA GLU A 332 7.88 27.13 -31.47
C GLU A 332 7.72 25.97 -30.46
N LEU A 333 8.70 25.74 -29.59
CA LEU A 333 8.62 24.70 -28.56
C LEU A 333 7.81 25.14 -27.33
N GLU A 334 7.63 26.45 -27.11
CA GLU A 334 6.90 27.00 -25.97
C GLU A 334 5.50 26.41 -25.83
N PRO A 335 4.60 26.45 -26.85
CA PRO A 335 3.25 25.89 -26.72
C PRO A 335 3.19 24.36 -26.58
N ILE A 336 4.29 23.64 -26.86
CA ILE A 336 4.36 22.17 -26.74
C ILE A 336 4.85 21.75 -25.34
N LEU A 337 5.75 22.54 -24.77
CA LEU A 337 6.49 22.20 -23.55
C LEU A 337 6.10 23.10 -22.35
N GLU A 338 5.16 24.03 -22.50
CA GLU A 338 4.69 24.90 -21.40
C GLU A 338 4.17 24.10 -20.21
N ASP A 339 3.34 23.07 -20.45
CA ASP A 339 2.78 22.15 -19.45
C ASP A 339 3.84 21.40 -18.63
N THR A 340 5.08 21.36 -19.14
CA THR A 340 6.20 20.62 -18.54
C THR A 340 7.43 21.50 -18.32
N TYR A 341 7.22 22.83 -18.25
CA TYR A 341 8.25 23.81 -17.94
C TYR A 341 9.50 23.71 -18.84
N GLY A 342 9.31 23.41 -20.14
CA GLY A 342 10.37 23.30 -21.14
C GLY A 342 11.05 21.93 -21.24
N GLN A 343 10.55 20.91 -20.53
CA GLN A 343 11.14 19.57 -20.50
C GLN A 343 10.33 18.57 -21.34
N ILE A 344 10.99 17.68 -22.08
CA ILE A 344 10.32 16.61 -22.83
C ILE A 344 10.02 15.44 -21.89
N VAL A 345 8.75 15.29 -21.50
CA VAL A 345 8.29 14.24 -20.58
C VAL A 345 7.42 13.22 -21.30
N TYR A 346 6.63 13.66 -22.29
CA TYR A 346 5.60 12.84 -22.91
C TYR A 346 5.92 12.46 -24.35
N GLN A 347 5.43 11.30 -24.75
CA GLN A 347 5.50 10.82 -26.13
C GLN A 347 4.73 11.72 -27.11
N GLU A 348 3.58 12.24 -26.66
CA GLU A 348 2.77 13.19 -27.42
C GLU A 348 3.52 14.51 -27.69
N GLN A 349 4.43 14.93 -26.80
CA GLN A 349 5.28 16.11 -27.04
C GLN A 349 6.29 15.85 -28.15
N VAL A 350 6.94 14.68 -28.17
CA VAL A 350 7.83 14.27 -29.27
C VAL A 350 7.07 14.26 -30.60
N MET A 351 5.83 13.76 -30.60
CA MET A 351 4.99 13.74 -31.80
C MET A 351 4.64 15.16 -32.29
N LYS A 352 4.26 16.08 -31.38
CA LYS A 352 4.00 17.47 -31.74
C LYS A 352 5.25 18.20 -32.22
N ILE A 353 6.41 17.97 -31.61
CA ILE A 353 7.69 18.55 -32.07
C ILE A 353 7.99 18.09 -33.50
N ALA A 354 7.84 16.80 -33.79
CA ALA A 354 8.02 16.27 -35.14
C ALA A 354 7.03 16.87 -36.15
N GLN A 355 5.78 17.08 -35.75
CA GLN A 355 4.75 17.70 -36.60
C GLN A 355 5.02 19.19 -36.86
N GLU A 356 5.28 19.98 -35.81
CA GLU A 356 5.36 21.45 -35.84
C GLU A 356 6.73 21.98 -36.27
N LEU A 357 7.82 21.22 -36.06
CA LEU A 357 9.15 21.61 -36.51
C LEU A 357 9.60 20.77 -37.72
N GLY A 358 9.35 19.47 -37.69
CA GLY A 358 9.86 18.52 -38.69
C GLY A 358 8.98 18.30 -39.92
N GLY A 359 7.80 18.91 -40.01
CA GLY A 359 6.93 18.72 -41.18
C GLY A 359 6.15 17.41 -41.24
N TYR A 360 6.22 16.59 -40.19
CA TYR A 360 5.57 15.28 -40.16
C TYR A 360 4.04 15.42 -40.12
N SER A 361 3.33 14.44 -40.70
CA SER A 361 1.96 14.17 -40.26
C SER A 361 1.97 13.59 -38.84
N LEU A 362 0.87 13.70 -38.09
CA LEU A 362 0.77 13.07 -36.77
C LEU A 362 0.89 11.53 -36.83
N GLY A 363 0.47 10.92 -37.95
CA GLY A 363 0.66 9.49 -38.21
C GLY A 363 2.13 9.11 -38.38
N GLN A 364 2.87 9.89 -39.17
CA GLN A 364 4.33 9.72 -39.34
C GLN A 364 5.08 9.98 -38.03
N ALA A 365 4.60 10.92 -37.21
CA ALA A 365 5.19 11.23 -35.92
C ALA A 365 5.06 10.07 -34.92
N ASP A 366 3.95 9.30 -34.90
CA ASP A 366 3.88 8.06 -34.11
C ASP A 366 4.85 7.00 -34.64
N LEU A 367 5.06 6.91 -35.96
CA LEU A 367 6.06 6.00 -36.53
C LEU A 367 7.48 6.37 -36.07
N LEU A 368 7.83 7.66 -36.07
CA LEU A 368 9.11 8.16 -35.54
C LEU A 368 9.30 7.77 -34.08
N ARG A 369 8.30 8.03 -33.22
CA ARG A 369 8.33 7.66 -31.80
C ARG A 369 8.56 6.14 -31.62
N ARG A 370 7.92 5.30 -32.43
CA ARG A 370 8.13 3.84 -32.40
C ARG A 370 9.54 3.45 -32.83
N ALA A 371 10.09 4.11 -33.84
CA ALA A 371 11.45 3.89 -34.30
C ALA A 371 12.47 4.24 -33.21
N MET A 372 12.29 5.39 -32.54
CA MET A 372 13.09 5.81 -31.39
C MET A 372 13.06 4.77 -30.26
N GLY A 373 11.87 4.26 -29.91
CA GLY A 373 11.74 3.23 -28.87
C GLY A 373 12.38 1.88 -29.22
N LYS A 374 12.49 1.53 -30.51
CA LYS A 374 13.11 0.27 -30.97
C LYS A 374 14.62 0.37 -31.21
N LYS A 375 15.19 1.58 -31.19
CA LYS A 375 16.63 1.86 -31.42
C LYS A 375 17.22 1.19 -32.67
N LYS A 376 16.48 1.18 -33.78
CA LYS A 376 16.99 0.62 -35.05
C LYS A 376 17.87 1.66 -35.76
N PRO A 377 19.20 1.47 -35.87
CA PRO A 377 20.10 2.51 -36.38
C PRO A 377 19.74 2.98 -37.79
N GLU A 378 19.42 2.04 -38.69
CA GLU A 378 19.08 2.32 -40.09
C GLU A 378 17.79 3.14 -40.25
N GLU A 379 16.79 2.90 -39.40
CA GLU A 379 15.51 3.64 -39.45
C GLU A 379 15.66 5.03 -38.82
N MET A 380 16.49 5.16 -37.80
CA MET A 380 16.76 6.43 -37.15
C MET A 380 17.45 7.43 -38.09
N GLU A 381 18.37 6.96 -38.93
CA GLU A 381 19.06 7.82 -39.90
C GLU A 381 18.11 8.39 -40.95
N LYS A 382 17.21 7.56 -41.49
CA LYS A 382 16.15 8.02 -42.41
C LYS A 382 15.28 9.10 -41.78
N HIS A 383 14.89 8.91 -40.54
CA HIS A 383 14.07 9.88 -39.81
C HIS A 383 14.82 11.17 -39.48
N ARG A 384 16.14 11.09 -39.24
CA ARG A 384 17.01 12.26 -39.03
C ARG A 384 17.02 13.12 -40.28
N GLU A 385 17.24 12.53 -41.46
CA GLU A 385 17.22 13.26 -42.74
C GLU A 385 15.86 13.94 -43.00
N ILE A 386 14.75 13.23 -42.79
CA ILE A 386 13.40 13.77 -42.98
C ILE A 386 13.16 14.95 -42.02
N PHE A 387 13.54 14.80 -40.74
CA PHE A 387 13.36 15.85 -39.74
C PHE A 387 14.18 17.10 -40.07
N TYR A 388 15.44 16.93 -40.48
CA TYR A 388 16.31 18.06 -40.84
C TYR A 388 15.79 18.81 -42.06
N LYS A 389 15.32 18.07 -43.07
CA LYS A 389 14.73 18.67 -44.26
C LYS A 389 13.47 19.48 -43.91
N GLY A 390 12.58 18.92 -43.09
CA GLY A 390 11.37 19.61 -42.65
C GLY A 390 11.67 20.86 -41.80
N CYS A 391 12.65 20.77 -40.89
CA CYS A 391 13.14 21.92 -40.12
C CYS A 391 13.71 23.02 -41.02
N ALA A 392 14.50 22.65 -42.04
CA ALA A 392 15.07 23.60 -42.99
C ALA A 392 13.99 24.30 -43.82
N GLU A 393 12.96 23.57 -44.28
CA GLU A 393 11.81 24.13 -45.00
C GLU A 393 11.00 25.12 -44.14
N ARG A 394 11.07 25.00 -42.81
CA ARG A 394 10.42 25.88 -41.83
C ARG A 394 11.33 26.97 -41.24
N GLY A 395 12.55 27.11 -41.76
CA GLY A 395 13.48 28.17 -41.36
C GLY A 395 14.25 27.92 -40.06
N ILE A 396 14.25 26.68 -39.54
CA ILE A 396 15.01 26.29 -38.35
C ILE A 396 16.46 25.99 -38.76
N LYS A 397 17.43 26.53 -38.01
CA LYS A 397 18.86 26.31 -38.26
C LYS A 397 19.23 24.84 -38.09
N ALA A 398 20.16 24.35 -38.92
CA ALA A 398 20.60 22.95 -38.89
C ALA A 398 21.15 22.52 -37.52
N GLU A 399 21.97 23.37 -36.87
CA GLU A 399 22.53 23.12 -35.53
C GLU A 399 21.43 22.91 -34.48
N VAL A 400 20.33 23.67 -34.59
CA VAL A 400 19.19 23.58 -33.68
C VAL A 400 18.37 22.32 -33.95
N ALA A 401 18.17 21.98 -35.23
CA ALA A 401 17.48 20.76 -35.63
C ALA A 401 18.24 19.51 -35.15
N GLU A 402 19.57 19.52 -35.23
CA GLU A 402 20.42 18.45 -34.72
C GLU A 402 20.33 18.32 -33.20
N GLN A 403 20.53 19.43 -32.48
CA GLN A 403 20.40 19.45 -31.03
C GLN A 403 19.01 18.94 -30.58
N LEU A 404 17.94 19.33 -31.26
CA LEU A 404 16.58 18.90 -30.93
C LEU A 404 16.36 17.41 -31.21
N PHE A 405 16.87 16.89 -32.33
CA PHE A 405 16.73 15.48 -32.65
C PHE A 405 17.48 14.59 -31.65
N ASP A 406 18.70 14.98 -31.27
CA ASP A 406 19.48 14.27 -30.26
C ASP A 406 18.82 14.33 -28.88
N THR A 407 18.25 15.49 -28.52
CA THR A 407 17.45 15.65 -27.30
C THR A 407 16.25 14.70 -27.32
N MET A 408 15.47 14.67 -28.41
CA MET A 408 14.34 13.74 -28.54
C MET A 408 14.79 12.28 -28.43
N LEU A 409 15.92 11.90 -29.04
CA LEU A 409 16.45 10.55 -28.98
C LEU A 409 16.80 10.14 -27.54
N GLN A 410 17.50 11.02 -26.81
CA GLN A 410 17.91 10.77 -25.43
C GLN A 410 16.68 10.59 -24.51
N PHE A 411 15.65 11.41 -24.70
CA PHE A 411 14.46 11.38 -23.85
C PHE A 411 13.40 10.37 -24.29
N ALA A 412 13.40 9.91 -25.55
CA ALA A 412 12.42 8.94 -26.06
C ALA A 412 12.46 7.60 -25.29
N GLU A 413 13.60 7.25 -24.68
CA GLU A 413 13.72 6.06 -23.82
C GLU A 413 12.88 6.16 -22.54
N TYR A 414 12.66 7.38 -22.06
CA TYR A 414 12.01 7.67 -20.79
C TYR A 414 10.65 8.35 -20.94
N CYS A 415 10.28 8.77 -22.15
CA CYS A 415 9.02 9.44 -22.45
C CYS A 415 7.82 8.56 -22.11
N PHE A 416 6.84 9.15 -21.43
CA PHE A 416 5.63 8.46 -21.01
C PHE A 416 4.41 8.82 -21.87
N ASN A 417 3.38 7.99 -21.86
CA ASN A 417 2.14 8.30 -22.56
C ASN A 417 1.30 9.30 -21.77
N LYS A 418 1.12 10.52 -22.27
CA LYS A 418 0.34 11.58 -21.61
C LYS A 418 -1.10 11.12 -21.38
N SER A 419 -1.72 10.50 -22.39
CA SER A 419 -3.12 10.05 -22.33
C SER A 419 -3.40 9.12 -21.14
N HIS A 420 -2.56 8.10 -20.95
CA HIS A 420 -2.67 7.19 -19.81
C HIS A 420 -2.31 7.84 -18.47
N SER A 421 -1.25 8.66 -18.45
CA SER A 421 -0.82 9.37 -17.24
C SER A 421 -1.89 10.32 -16.72
N GLN A 422 -2.51 11.08 -17.63
CA GLN A 422 -3.55 12.05 -17.31
C GLN A 422 -4.83 11.37 -16.81
N ALA A 423 -5.23 10.24 -17.43
CA ALA A 423 -6.37 9.47 -16.96
C ALA A 423 -6.14 8.90 -15.55
N TYR A 424 -4.93 8.43 -15.25
CA TYR A 424 -4.60 7.92 -13.92
C TYR A 424 -4.45 9.04 -12.89
N ALA A 425 -3.94 10.21 -13.31
CA ALA A 425 -3.89 11.41 -12.48
C ALA A 425 -5.29 11.83 -12.00
N MET A 426 -6.34 11.60 -12.80
CA MET A 426 -7.72 11.85 -12.41
C MET A 426 -8.16 10.97 -11.24
N ILE A 427 -7.87 9.66 -11.27
CA ILE A 427 -8.13 8.77 -10.13
C ILE A 427 -7.29 9.20 -8.91
N THR A 428 -6.01 9.53 -9.11
CA THR A 428 -5.14 10.04 -8.04
C THR A 428 -5.75 11.28 -7.38
N TYR A 429 -6.23 12.23 -8.17
CA TYR A 429 -6.88 13.44 -7.66
C TYR A 429 -8.21 13.14 -6.95
N GLN A 430 -9.06 12.25 -7.48
CA GLN A 430 -10.29 11.80 -6.80
C GLN A 430 -9.99 11.20 -5.42
N THR A 431 -9.00 10.31 -5.35
CA THR A 431 -8.59 9.71 -4.07
C THR A 431 -8.04 10.75 -3.09
N ALA A 432 -7.26 11.72 -3.58
CA ALA A 432 -6.77 12.82 -2.76
C ALA A 432 -7.92 13.72 -2.27
N TYR A 433 -8.88 14.07 -3.14
CA TYR A 433 -10.04 14.88 -2.80
C TYR A 433 -10.88 14.25 -1.68
N LEU A 434 -11.18 12.95 -1.81
CA LEU A 434 -11.93 12.22 -0.78
C LEU A 434 -11.15 12.15 0.53
N LYS A 435 -9.83 11.92 0.49
CA LYS A 435 -8.98 11.96 1.69
C LYS A 435 -8.97 13.34 2.35
N THR A 436 -8.92 14.42 1.57
CA THR A 436 -8.84 15.79 2.11
C THR A 436 -10.15 16.25 2.75
N HIS A 437 -11.30 15.99 2.11
CA HIS A 437 -12.60 16.53 2.57
C HIS A 437 -13.41 15.55 3.42
N TYR A 438 -13.24 14.25 3.19
CA TYR A 438 -13.98 13.17 3.86
C TYR A 438 -13.03 12.11 4.42
N PRO A 439 -12.06 12.51 5.28
CA PRO A 439 -10.98 11.64 5.69
C PRO A 439 -11.46 10.40 6.46
N VAL A 440 -12.49 10.52 7.31
CA VAL A 440 -13.01 9.39 8.10
C VAL A 440 -13.63 8.33 7.19
N GLU A 441 -14.50 8.76 6.28
CA GLU A 441 -15.21 7.86 5.37
C GLU A 441 -14.26 7.24 4.33
N TYR A 442 -13.33 8.03 3.80
CA TYR A 442 -12.30 7.56 2.88
C TYR A 442 -11.37 6.53 3.54
N MET A 443 -10.85 6.84 4.74
CA MET A 443 -9.99 5.91 5.46
C MET A 443 -10.73 4.64 5.89
N THR A 444 -12.04 4.71 6.16
CA THR A 444 -12.89 3.54 6.43
C THR A 444 -12.95 2.62 5.21
N ALA A 445 -13.19 3.18 4.01
CA ALA A 445 -13.19 2.41 2.76
C ALA A 445 -11.80 1.82 2.45
N LEU A 446 -10.74 2.61 2.66
CA LEU A 446 -9.35 2.18 2.45
C LEU A 446 -8.99 1.00 3.36
N LEU A 447 -9.23 1.11 4.67
CA LEU A 447 -8.97 0.06 5.65
C LEU A 447 -9.73 -1.23 5.31
N SER A 448 -10.99 -1.11 4.89
CA SER A 448 -11.80 -2.24 4.45
C SER A 448 -11.21 -2.93 3.21
N SER A 449 -10.70 -2.16 2.26
CA SER A 449 -10.11 -2.70 1.02
C SER A 449 -8.82 -3.50 1.22
N VAL A 450 -8.13 -3.30 2.36
CA VAL A 450 -6.89 -3.99 2.71
C VAL A 450 -7.02 -4.85 3.97
N ALA A 451 -8.24 -5.18 4.40
CA ALA A 451 -8.47 -5.90 5.66
C ALA A 451 -7.71 -7.23 5.77
N GLY A 452 -7.43 -7.89 4.64
CA GLY A 452 -6.61 -9.12 4.57
C GLY A 452 -5.09 -8.90 4.66
N GLU A 453 -4.60 -7.66 4.57
CA GLU A 453 -3.18 -7.30 4.55
C GLU A 453 -2.78 -6.60 5.88
N GLN A 454 -2.48 -7.38 6.92
CA GLN A 454 -2.25 -6.85 8.29
C GLN A 454 -1.23 -5.71 8.37
N ASP A 455 -0.12 -5.81 7.63
CA ASP A 455 0.93 -4.78 7.64
C ASP A 455 0.44 -3.44 7.06
N LYS A 456 -0.41 -3.48 6.02
CA LYS A 456 -1.01 -2.26 5.44
C LYS A 456 -2.05 -1.67 6.37
N VAL A 457 -2.87 -2.51 7.00
CA VAL A 457 -3.86 -2.09 8.01
C VAL A 457 -3.14 -1.34 9.13
N GLN A 458 -2.07 -1.88 9.69
CA GLN A 458 -1.29 -1.21 10.75
C GLN A 458 -0.77 0.17 10.29
N GLY A 459 -0.22 0.24 9.07
CA GLY A 459 0.26 1.49 8.50
C GLY A 459 -0.83 2.56 8.34
N TYR A 460 -2.03 2.17 7.90
CA TYR A 460 -3.16 3.10 7.75
C TYR A 460 -3.82 3.45 9.10
N ILE A 461 -3.79 2.58 10.11
CA ILE A 461 -4.21 2.90 11.48
C ILE A 461 -3.32 4.00 12.06
N ALA A 462 -2.00 3.89 11.90
CA ALA A 462 -1.06 4.92 12.35
C ALA A 462 -1.27 6.26 11.63
N GLU A 463 -1.59 6.23 10.33
CA GLU A 463 -1.99 7.41 9.57
C GLU A 463 -3.27 8.03 10.15
N CYS A 464 -4.32 7.24 10.39
CA CYS A 464 -5.58 7.71 10.99
C CYS A 464 -5.34 8.44 12.32
N GLN A 465 -4.50 7.87 13.18
CA GLN A 465 -4.13 8.49 14.46
C GLN A 465 -3.40 9.82 14.26
N THR A 466 -2.54 9.93 13.25
CA THR A 466 -1.82 11.17 12.90
C THR A 466 -2.78 12.23 12.36
N MET A 467 -3.82 11.81 11.63
CA MET A 467 -4.92 12.66 11.16
C MET A 467 -5.92 13.03 12.27
N GLY A 468 -5.76 12.50 13.49
CA GLY A 468 -6.68 12.73 14.62
C GLY A 468 -7.97 11.90 14.57
N ILE A 469 -8.01 10.85 13.75
CA ILE A 469 -9.16 9.94 13.63
C ILE A 469 -9.00 8.80 14.64
N ASN A 470 -9.98 8.67 15.54
CA ASN A 470 -10.01 7.57 16.49
C ASN A 470 -10.51 6.29 15.83
N ILE A 471 -9.86 5.17 16.19
CA ILE A 471 -10.29 3.84 15.76
C ILE A 471 -10.66 3.06 17.03
N TYR A 472 -11.89 2.57 17.06
CA TYR A 472 -12.45 1.83 18.19
C TYR A 472 -12.56 0.34 17.89
N PRO A 473 -12.59 -0.51 18.94
CA PRO A 473 -12.89 -1.93 18.80
C PRO A 473 -14.22 -2.16 18.05
N PRO A 474 -14.42 -3.38 17.51
CA PRO A 474 -15.71 -3.72 16.93
C PRO A 474 -16.83 -3.54 17.98
N ASP A 475 -18.08 -3.42 17.51
CA ASP A 475 -19.26 -3.31 18.36
C ASP A 475 -20.45 -3.99 17.66
N VAL A 476 -21.10 -4.95 18.31
CA VAL A 476 -22.26 -5.67 17.74
C VAL A 476 -23.40 -4.74 17.32
N ASN A 477 -23.55 -3.59 17.99
CA ASN A 477 -24.60 -2.62 17.72
C ASN A 477 -24.28 -1.62 16.61
N VAL A 478 -23.02 -1.55 16.16
CA VAL A 478 -22.57 -0.52 15.19
C VAL A 478 -21.79 -1.14 14.03
N SER A 479 -20.81 -2.00 14.30
CA SER A 479 -19.92 -2.57 13.28
C SER A 479 -20.67 -3.42 12.27
N GLY A 480 -20.36 -3.22 10.99
CA GLY A 480 -20.70 -4.15 9.92
C GLY A 480 -19.69 -5.29 9.77
N ALA A 481 -19.75 -5.99 8.64
CA ALA A 481 -18.75 -6.98 8.28
C ALA A 481 -17.38 -6.33 8.05
N GLU A 482 -17.35 -5.19 7.35
CA GLU A 482 -16.16 -4.38 7.08
C GLU A 482 -16.01 -3.23 8.10
N PHE A 483 -14.93 -2.44 8.01
CA PHE A 483 -14.77 -1.26 8.89
C PHE A 483 -15.95 -0.30 8.69
N THR A 484 -16.38 0.32 9.78
CA THR A 484 -17.59 1.15 9.79
C THR A 484 -17.28 2.55 10.30
N ALA A 485 -17.74 3.58 9.59
CA ALA A 485 -17.62 4.96 10.06
C ALA A 485 -18.69 5.23 11.13
N ASP A 486 -18.25 5.71 12.30
CA ASP A 486 -19.12 5.98 13.46
C ASP A 486 -18.79 7.36 14.03
N ASN A 487 -19.67 8.34 13.80
CA ASN A 487 -19.64 9.67 14.44
C ASN A 487 -18.25 10.36 14.42
N GLY A 488 -17.60 10.41 13.26
CA GLY A 488 -16.26 11.02 13.11
C GLY A 488 -15.09 10.12 13.54
N SER A 489 -15.37 8.87 13.87
CA SER A 489 -14.41 7.81 14.20
C SER A 489 -14.63 6.59 13.31
N ILE A 490 -13.76 5.59 13.43
CA ILE A 490 -13.83 4.34 12.67
C ILE A 490 -13.94 3.18 13.65
N ARG A 491 -14.80 2.20 13.38
CA ARG A 491 -14.87 0.94 14.12
C ARG A 491 -14.35 -0.21 13.28
N PHE A 492 -13.67 -1.14 13.94
CA PHE A 492 -13.30 -2.40 13.32
C PHE A 492 -14.52 -3.17 12.83
N GLY A 493 -14.38 -3.78 11.65
CA GLY A 493 -15.37 -4.72 11.13
C GLY A 493 -15.37 -6.02 11.90
N LEU A 494 -16.52 -6.67 11.99
CA LEU A 494 -16.66 -7.96 12.68
C LEU A 494 -15.85 -9.08 11.99
N SER A 495 -15.54 -8.93 10.70
CA SER A 495 -14.70 -9.88 9.94
C SER A 495 -13.23 -9.89 10.38
N ALA A 496 -12.75 -8.84 11.03
CA ALA A 496 -11.39 -8.78 11.57
C ALA A 496 -11.20 -9.65 12.82
N VAL A 497 -12.29 -10.12 13.45
CA VAL A 497 -12.24 -10.91 14.67
C VAL A 497 -11.97 -12.38 14.34
N LYS A 498 -10.80 -12.89 14.75
CA LYS A 498 -10.50 -14.32 14.62
C LYS A 498 -11.56 -15.16 15.33
N ASN A 499 -11.90 -16.29 14.72
CA ASN A 499 -12.95 -17.23 15.15
C ASN A 499 -14.40 -16.77 14.94
N VAL A 500 -14.65 -15.61 14.30
CA VAL A 500 -15.99 -15.20 13.88
C VAL A 500 -16.11 -15.39 12.37
N GLY A 501 -17.00 -16.29 11.94
CA GLY A 501 -17.22 -16.60 10.52
C GLY A 501 -18.22 -15.66 9.85
N GLU A 502 -18.18 -15.56 8.53
CA GLU A 502 -19.09 -14.70 7.74
C GLU A 502 -20.57 -14.95 8.02
N ALA A 503 -20.98 -16.22 8.20
CA ALA A 503 -22.36 -16.58 8.54
C ALA A 503 -22.79 -16.00 9.90
N ALA A 504 -21.90 -15.99 10.90
CA ALA A 504 -22.19 -15.40 12.21
C ALA A 504 -22.32 -13.88 12.13
N ILE A 505 -21.50 -13.24 11.29
CA ILE A 505 -21.55 -11.79 11.07
C ILE A 505 -22.86 -11.41 10.37
N ALA A 506 -23.22 -12.13 9.31
CA ALA A 506 -24.46 -11.92 8.57
C ALA A 506 -25.67 -12.05 9.50
N GLU A 507 -25.70 -13.08 10.35
CA GLU A 507 -26.75 -13.27 11.36
C GLU A 507 -26.83 -12.07 12.32
N ILE A 508 -25.71 -11.64 12.91
CA ILE A 508 -25.69 -10.50 13.85
C ILE A 508 -26.22 -9.22 13.19
N VAL A 509 -25.76 -8.92 11.97
CA VAL A 509 -26.17 -7.72 11.23
C VAL A 509 -27.65 -7.80 10.85
N GLN A 510 -28.12 -8.95 10.34
CA GLN A 510 -29.51 -9.17 9.96
C GLN A 510 -30.47 -9.04 11.15
N GLN A 511 -30.13 -9.62 12.31
CA GLN A 511 -30.96 -9.51 13.51
C GLN A 511 -31.01 -8.07 14.03
N ARG A 512 -29.88 -7.36 13.98
CA ARG A 512 -29.82 -5.93 14.35
C ARG A 512 -30.69 -5.07 13.43
N GLU A 513 -30.67 -5.32 12.13
CA GLU A 513 -31.46 -4.56 11.16
C GLU A 513 -32.96 -4.86 11.23
N SER A 514 -33.34 -6.12 11.49
CA SER A 514 -34.74 -6.54 11.54
C SER A 514 -35.41 -6.32 12.90
N GLN A 515 -34.69 -6.50 14.01
CA GLN A 515 -35.23 -6.43 15.38
C GLN A 515 -34.73 -5.22 16.18
N GLY A 516 -33.87 -4.38 15.60
CA GLY A 516 -33.25 -3.23 16.26
C GLY A 516 -32.01 -3.59 17.08
N LYS A 517 -31.44 -2.56 17.73
CA LYS A 517 -30.22 -2.70 18.55
C LYS A 517 -30.41 -3.65 19.73
N PHE A 518 -29.30 -4.26 20.16
CA PHE A 518 -29.21 -5.12 21.32
C PHE A 518 -29.05 -4.28 22.58
N SER A 519 -29.92 -4.46 23.57
CA SER A 519 -29.88 -3.69 24.82
C SER A 519 -29.00 -4.31 25.90
N SER A 520 -28.84 -5.63 25.89
CA SER A 520 -28.06 -6.37 26.88
C SER A 520 -27.49 -7.66 26.28
N ILE A 521 -26.58 -8.33 26.99
CA ILE A 521 -26.03 -9.62 26.55
C ILE A 521 -27.13 -10.70 26.47
N GLN A 522 -28.12 -10.64 27.36
CA GLN A 522 -29.28 -11.53 27.33
C GLN A 522 -30.15 -11.28 26.09
N ASP A 523 -30.42 -10.01 25.76
CA ASP A 523 -31.18 -9.64 24.56
C ASP A 523 -30.44 -10.08 23.29
N PHE A 524 -29.13 -9.86 23.24
CA PHE A 524 -28.27 -10.34 22.16
C PHE A 524 -28.37 -11.85 21.97
N LEU A 525 -28.18 -12.64 23.03
CA LEU A 525 -28.24 -14.11 22.97
C LEU A 525 -29.64 -14.65 22.70
N THR A 526 -30.70 -13.87 22.91
CA THR A 526 -32.09 -14.27 22.60
C THR A 526 -32.40 -14.08 21.13
N LYS A 527 -31.86 -13.01 20.52
CA LYS A 527 -32.16 -12.62 19.13
C LYS A 527 -31.34 -13.39 18.09
N ILE A 528 -30.13 -13.86 18.43
CA ILE A 528 -29.23 -14.55 17.49
C ILE A 528 -29.40 -16.08 17.51
N ASP A 529 -29.22 -16.75 16.37
CA ASP A 529 -29.13 -18.22 16.33
C ASP A 529 -27.77 -18.72 16.83
N LEU A 530 -27.78 -19.44 17.97
CA LEU A 530 -26.57 -20.01 18.59
C LEU A 530 -25.96 -21.18 17.80
N ARG A 531 -26.68 -21.74 16.82
CA ARG A 531 -26.15 -22.73 15.88
C ARG A 531 -25.18 -22.09 14.89
N VAL A 532 -25.43 -20.82 14.55
CA VAL A 532 -24.60 -20.02 13.65
C VAL A 532 -23.53 -19.28 14.45
N VAL A 533 -23.93 -18.61 15.54
CA VAL A 533 -23.01 -17.92 16.46
C VAL A 533 -22.65 -18.82 17.63
N ASN A 534 -21.65 -19.69 17.40
CA ASN A 534 -21.23 -20.65 18.41
C ASN A 534 -20.51 -19.99 19.62
N LYS A 535 -20.33 -20.76 20.70
CA LYS A 535 -19.65 -20.30 21.94
C LYS A 535 -18.26 -19.71 21.69
N ARG A 536 -17.48 -20.27 20.76
CA ARG A 536 -16.13 -19.78 20.44
C ARG A 536 -16.17 -18.42 19.74
N ALA A 537 -17.17 -18.17 18.91
CA ALA A 537 -17.41 -16.86 18.30
C ALA A 537 -17.85 -15.82 19.36
N LEU A 538 -18.74 -16.20 20.29
CA LEU A 538 -19.17 -15.34 21.40
C LEU A 538 -18.00 -14.96 22.31
N GLU A 539 -17.17 -15.93 22.68
CA GLU A 539 -15.96 -15.69 23.48
C GLU A 539 -15.02 -14.71 22.78
N ALA A 540 -14.82 -14.86 21.47
CA ALA A 540 -14.01 -13.95 20.67
C ALA A 540 -14.59 -12.52 20.63
N LEU A 541 -15.91 -12.38 20.42
CA LEU A 541 -16.61 -11.09 20.42
C LEU A 541 -16.51 -10.38 21.77
N ILE A 542 -16.64 -11.12 22.88
CA ILE A 542 -16.49 -10.56 24.22
C ILE A 542 -15.05 -10.07 24.44
N LYS A 543 -14.07 -10.95 24.20
CA LYS A 543 -12.65 -10.66 24.43
C LYS A 543 -12.15 -9.46 23.62
N CYS A 544 -12.58 -9.33 22.35
CA CYS A 544 -12.19 -8.21 21.50
C CYS A 544 -12.96 -6.89 21.79
N GLY A 545 -13.92 -6.91 22.74
CA GLY A 545 -14.67 -5.72 23.16
C GLY A 545 -15.93 -5.43 22.35
N ALA A 546 -16.38 -6.35 21.49
CA ALA A 546 -17.57 -6.18 20.66
C ALA A 546 -18.88 -6.06 21.44
N CYS A 547 -18.90 -6.57 22.68
CA CYS A 547 -20.09 -6.60 23.53
C CYS A 547 -20.14 -5.46 24.56
N LEU A 548 -19.21 -4.48 24.54
CA LEU A 548 -19.15 -3.41 25.54
C LEU A 548 -20.39 -2.50 25.52
N SER A 549 -21.08 -2.38 24.39
CA SER A 549 -22.34 -1.64 24.28
C SER A 549 -23.53 -2.32 24.94
N LEU A 550 -23.36 -3.55 25.44
CA LEU A 550 -24.40 -4.35 26.11
C LEU A 550 -24.36 -4.21 27.64
N GLU A 551 -23.77 -3.12 28.13
CA GLU A 551 -23.65 -2.77 29.56
C GLU A 551 -23.01 -3.88 30.43
N ILE A 552 -22.02 -4.59 29.87
CA ILE A 552 -21.31 -5.69 30.55
C ILE A 552 -19.79 -5.57 30.34
N THR A 553 -19.01 -5.85 31.39
CA THR A 553 -17.54 -5.94 31.29
C THR A 553 -17.11 -7.25 30.67
N ARG A 554 -15.90 -7.31 30.09
CA ARG A 554 -15.39 -8.55 29.49
C ARG A 554 -15.27 -9.65 30.53
N LYS A 555 -14.77 -9.31 31.72
CA LYS A 555 -14.62 -10.25 32.84
C LYS A 555 -15.97 -10.84 33.26
N GLN A 556 -16.96 -9.99 33.51
CA GLN A 556 -18.31 -10.43 33.89
C GLN A 556 -18.97 -11.28 32.79
N ALA A 557 -18.81 -10.89 31.52
CA ALA A 557 -19.36 -11.66 30.40
C ALA A 557 -18.71 -13.04 30.25
N LEU A 558 -17.39 -13.16 30.42
CA LEU A 558 -16.68 -14.44 30.32
C LEU A 558 -16.99 -15.37 31.50
N GLU A 559 -17.10 -14.84 32.72
CA GLU A 559 -17.45 -15.64 33.91
C GLU A 559 -18.86 -16.25 33.83
N ASN A 560 -19.77 -15.59 33.12
CA ASN A 560 -21.16 -16.02 32.95
C ASN A 560 -21.45 -16.68 31.59
N LEU A 561 -20.46 -16.79 30.69
CA LEU A 561 -20.68 -17.22 29.30
C LEU A 561 -21.34 -18.61 29.20
N ASP A 562 -20.87 -19.57 29.99
CA ASP A 562 -21.37 -20.96 29.96
C ASP A 562 -22.84 -21.03 30.36
N ASP A 563 -23.19 -20.36 31.45
CA ASP A 563 -24.54 -20.29 31.99
C ASP A 563 -25.49 -19.54 31.05
N LEU A 564 -25.03 -18.43 30.46
CA LEU A 564 -25.79 -17.65 29.47
C LEU A 564 -26.10 -18.45 28.19
N VAL A 565 -25.11 -19.18 27.65
CA VAL A 565 -25.29 -20.03 26.46
C VAL A 565 -26.24 -21.18 26.75
N ASP A 566 -26.08 -21.87 27.88
CA ASP A 566 -26.95 -22.99 28.27
C ASP A 566 -28.42 -22.54 28.42
N ARG A 567 -28.65 -21.38 29.04
CA ARG A 567 -29.99 -20.80 29.20
C ARG A 567 -30.64 -20.44 27.87
N SER A 568 -29.90 -19.76 27.00
CA SER A 568 -30.43 -19.37 25.69
C SER A 568 -30.69 -20.59 24.80
N ALA A 569 -29.81 -21.59 24.80
CA ALA A 569 -30.01 -22.83 24.05
C ALA A 569 -31.26 -23.61 24.50
N ARG A 570 -31.51 -23.70 25.81
CA ARG A 570 -32.75 -24.31 26.35
C ARG A 570 -33.99 -23.56 25.88
N ARG A 571 -33.97 -22.23 25.95
CA ARG A 571 -35.09 -21.38 25.52
C ARG A 571 -35.38 -21.50 24.02
N GLN A 572 -34.34 -21.54 23.16
CA GLN A 572 -34.51 -21.76 21.73
C GLN A 572 -35.11 -23.14 21.43
N SER A 573 -34.71 -24.18 22.18
CA SER A 573 -35.31 -25.52 22.07
C SER A 573 -36.79 -25.55 22.50
N GLU A 574 -37.13 -24.85 23.58
CA GLU A 574 -38.52 -24.70 24.05
C GLU A 574 -39.40 -23.96 23.02
N MET A 575 -38.90 -22.88 22.43
CA MET A 575 -39.61 -22.15 21.36
C MET A 575 -39.78 -23.00 20.09
N ALA A 576 -38.75 -23.74 19.68
CA ALA A 576 -38.80 -24.58 18.47
C ALA A 576 -39.70 -25.81 18.61
N SER A 577 -39.85 -26.34 19.83
CA SER A 577 -40.72 -27.50 20.12
C SER A 577 -42.21 -27.14 20.21
N GLY A 578 -42.57 -25.85 20.10
CA GLY A 578 -43.96 -25.40 20.22
C GLY A 578 -44.56 -25.60 21.61
N GLN A 579 -43.75 -26.02 22.60
CA GLN A 579 -44.11 -26.03 24.00
C GLN A 579 -44.05 -24.61 24.53
N MET A 580 -45.07 -23.81 24.21
CA MET A 580 -45.47 -22.75 25.13
C MET A 580 -45.85 -23.46 26.42
N SER A 581 -44.89 -23.49 27.35
CA SER A 581 -44.92 -24.33 28.51
C SER A 581 -46.21 -24.10 29.30
N LEU A 582 -47.02 -25.16 29.45
CA LEU A 582 -48.20 -25.18 30.32
C LEU A 582 -47.83 -24.75 31.77
N PHE A 583 -46.54 -24.80 32.14
CA PHE A 583 -45.97 -24.27 33.38
C PHE A 583 -45.86 -22.74 33.42
N ALA A 584 -45.65 -22.06 32.28
CA ALA A 584 -45.65 -20.59 32.23
C ALA A 584 -47.05 -20.00 32.47
N MET A 585 -48.11 -20.75 32.14
CA MET A 585 -49.50 -20.40 32.50
C MET A 585 -49.87 -20.78 33.95
N ALA A 586 -49.09 -21.64 34.62
CA ALA A 586 -49.37 -22.16 35.96
C ALA A 586 -48.56 -21.47 37.08
N GLY A 587 -47.85 -20.37 36.79
CA GLY A 587 -47.09 -19.61 37.80
C GLY A 587 -45.79 -20.27 38.26
N GLY A 588 -45.28 -21.28 37.53
CA GLY A 588 -43.92 -21.78 37.74
C GLY A 588 -42.91 -20.80 37.13
N GLU A 589 -41.80 -20.55 37.82
CA GLU A 589 -40.68 -19.76 37.29
C GLU A 589 -40.21 -20.38 35.96
N GLY A 590 -40.63 -19.78 34.83
CA GLY A 590 -40.02 -20.05 33.54
C GLY A 590 -38.52 -19.71 33.61
N VAL A 591 -37.70 -20.32 32.76
CA VAL A 591 -36.27 -20.01 32.68
C VAL A 591 -36.12 -18.55 32.23
N THR A 592 -35.97 -17.65 33.20
CA THR A 592 -35.73 -16.23 32.95
C THR A 592 -34.25 -16.02 32.69
N LEU A 593 -33.93 -15.45 31.53
CA LEU A 593 -32.58 -14.96 31.23
C LEU A 593 -32.19 -13.79 32.16
N ASP A 594 -33.17 -13.15 32.80
CA ASP A 594 -33.03 -11.97 33.68
C ASP A 594 -32.55 -12.27 35.11
N GLN A 595 -32.01 -13.46 35.38
CA GLN A 595 -31.33 -13.65 36.65
C GLN A 595 -30.05 -12.79 36.73
N PRO A 596 -29.67 -12.34 37.94
CA PRO A 596 -28.46 -11.55 38.12
C PRO A 596 -27.21 -12.29 37.62
N LEU A 597 -26.38 -11.58 36.86
CA LEU A 597 -25.06 -12.07 36.47
C LEU A 597 -24.16 -12.17 37.72
N ARG A 598 -23.28 -13.17 37.74
CA ARG A 598 -22.23 -13.29 38.77
C ARG A 598 -21.14 -12.24 38.55
N GLY A 599 -20.43 -11.87 39.61
CA GLY A 599 -19.35 -10.89 39.58
C GLY A 599 -19.78 -9.48 40.00
N ASP A 600 -18.81 -8.67 40.40
CA ASP A 600 -18.95 -7.29 40.87
C ASP A 600 -18.94 -6.24 39.75
N GLY A 601 -18.83 -6.69 38.49
CA GLY A 601 -18.71 -5.80 37.34
C GLY A 601 -17.30 -5.23 37.17
N ASP A 602 -16.29 -5.75 37.88
CA ASP A 602 -14.89 -5.38 37.63
C ASP A 602 -14.48 -5.74 36.19
N GLU A 603 -13.55 -4.97 35.64
CA GLU A 603 -12.95 -5.23 34.32
C GLU A 603 -11.52 -5.77 34.47
N PHE A 604 -11.03 -6.46 33.43
CA PHE A 604 -9.62 -6.88 33.36
C PHE A 604 -8.65 -5.69 33.42
N LYS A 605 -7.40 -5.96 33.81
CA LYS A 605 -6.35 -4.94 33.74
C LYS A 605 -6.10 -4.58 32.27
N GLU A 606 -5.70 -3.34 32.01
CA GLU A 606 -5.49 -2.85 30.63
C GLU A 606 -4.51 -3.72 29.83
N ALA A 607 -3.44 -4.23 30.46
CA ALA A 607 -2.49 -5.12 29.83
C ALA A 607 -3.11 -6.48 29.40
N GLU A 608 -4.02 -7.03 30.21
CA GLU A 608 -4.71 -8.28 29.89
C GLU A 608 -5.71 -8.06 28.74
N MET A 609 -6.41 -6.92 28.74
CA MET A 609 -7.30 -6.53 27.63
C MET A 609 -6.53 -6.38 26.32
N GLN A 610 -5.37 -5.71 26.36
CA GLN A 610 -4.49 -5.53 25.20
C GLN A 610 -4.01 -6.87 24.62
N VAL A 611 -3.67 -7.84 25.47
CA VAL A 611 -3.28 -9.18 25.04
C VAL A 611 -4.45 -9.88 24.31
N MET A 612 -5.66 -9.81 24.88
CA MET A 612 -6.86 -10.38 24.25
C MET A 612 -7.20 -9.73 22.91
N GLU A 613 -7.09 -8.41 22.81
CA GLU A 613 -7.28 -7.67 21.55
C GLU A 613 -6.24 -8.08 20.50
N HIS A 614 -4.96 -8.11 20.85
CA HIS A 614 -3.89 -8.48 19.93
C HIS A 614 -4.03 -9.94 19.46
N GLU A 615 -4.42 -10.87 20.34
CA GLU A 615 -4.63 -12.27 19.97
C GLU A 615 -5.72 -12.41 18.89
N LEU A 616 -6.85 -11.71 19.07
CA LEU A 616 -8.06 -11.89 18.26
C LEU A 616 -8.18 -10.96 17.06
N LEU A 617 -7.72 -9.72 17.18
CA LEU A 617 -7.75 -8.72 16.10
C LEU A 617 -6.41 -8.64 15.37
N GLY A 618 -5.31 -9.06 16.01
CA GLY A 618 -3.95 -8.87 15.51
C GLY A 618 -3.38 -7.48 15.78
N PHE A 619 -4.11 -6.62 16.50
CA PHE A 619 -3.74 -5.23 16.78
C PHE A 619 -4.15 -4.81 18.19
N TYR A 620 -3.45 -3.82 18.76
CA TYR A 620 -3.87 -3.12 19.98
C TYR A 620 -4.81 -1.97 19.60
N VAL A 621 -6.11 -2.10 19.88
CA VAL A 621 -7.12 -1.14 19.39
C VAL A 621 -7.43 -0.07 20.42
N THR A 622 -7.60 -0.45 21.70
CA THR A 622 -7.91 0.52 22.77
C THR A 622 -6.74 1.45 23.08
N SER A 623 -5.54 0.90 23.24
CA SER A 623 -4.30 1.68 23.42
C SER A 623 -3.10 0.80 23.10
N HIS A 624 -2.18 1.28 22.25
CA HIS A 624 -0.89 0.61 22.12
C HIS A 624 -0.11 0.81 23.44
N PRO A 625 0.54 -0.22 24.00
CA PRO A 625 1.40 -0.08 25.18
C PRO A 625 2.42 1.08 25.08
N LEU A 626 2.94 1.34 23.87
CA LEU A 626 3.87 2.43 23.60
C LEU A 626 3.23 3.82 23.67
N LYS A 627 1.91 3.97 23.53
CA LYS A 627 1.23 5.28 23.53
C LYS A 627 1.43 6.03 24.85
N ARG A 628 1.52 5.31 25.98
CA ARG A 628 1.83 5.88 27.30
C ARG A 628 3.20 6.56 27.35
N VAL A 629 4.16 5.99 26.60
CA VAL A 629 5.55 6.45 26.59
C VAL A 629 5.88 7.23 25.31
N ALA A 630 4.99 7.30 24.33
CA ALA A 630 5.23 7.85 22.98
C ALA A 630 5.74 9.29 23.00
N ASN A 631 5.20 10.14 23.87
CA ASN A 631 5.66 11.53 24.02
C ASN A 631 7.11 11.63 24.50
N ARG A 632 7.56 10.66 25.32
CA ARG A 632 8.93 10.57 25.81
C ARG A 632 9.84 9.80 24.84
N LEU A 633 9.29 8.81 24.15
CA LEU A 633 9.98 7.97 23.19
C LEU A 633 10.67 8.81 22.11
N LYS A 634 10.01 9.87 21.63
CA LYS A 634 10.57 10.84 20.67
C LYS A 634 11.93 11.43 21.08
N PHE A 635 12.20 11.53 22.38
CA PHE A 635 13.47 12.03 22.90
C PHE A 635 14.49 10.91 23.17
N LEU A 636 14.02 9.68 23.39
CA LEU A 636 14.83 8.50 23.70
C LEU A 636 15.31 7.76 22.45
N THR A 637 14.64 7.93 21.31
CA THR A 637 14.92 7.22 20.06
C THR A 637 15.49 8.18 19.02
N THR A 638 16.37 7.68 18.16
CA THR A 638 16.90 8.47 17.03
C THR A 638 16.14 8.25 15.73
N HIS A 639 15.48 7.10 15.57
CA HIS A 639 14.74 6.74 14.36
C HIS A 639 13.46 6.00 14.72
N ALA A 640 12.42 6.15 13.90
CA ALA A 640 11.28 5.22 13.90
C ALA A 640 11.65 3.95 13.11
N ILE A 641 11.05 2.81 13.45
CA ILE A 641 11.33 1.53 12.78
C ILE A 641 11.14 1.62 11.27
N LYS A 642 10.11 2.34 10.80
CA LYS A 642 9.84 2.53 9.37
C LYS A 642 10.99 3.23 8.62
N GLU A 643 11.67 4.18 9.26
CA GLU A 643 12.75 4.96 8.65
C GLU A 643 14.01 4.11 8.43
N LEU A 644 14.26 3.14 9.32
CA LEU A 644 15.42 2.25 9.24
C LEU A 644 15.39 1.33 8.02
N ARG A 645 14.20 1.03 7.49
CA ARG A 645 14.06 0.26 6.25
C ARG A 645 14.75 0.97 5.08
N GLU A 646 14.79 2.29 5.09
CA GLU A 646 15.33 3.12 4.00
C GLU A 646 16.75 3.62 4.30
N SER A 647 17.20 3.59 5.55
CA SER A 647 18.56 3.97 5.95
C SER A 647 19.66 3.11 5.29
N SER A 648 20.87 3.65 5.16
CA SER A 648 22.01 2.90 4.62
C SER A 648 22.46 1.78 5.57
N ASP A 649 23.09 0.75 5.01
CA ASP A 649 23.68 -0.34 5.80
C ASP A 649 24.73 0.20 6.78
N GLY A 650 24.76 -0.33 8.01
CA GLY A 650 25.66 0.11 9.07
C GLY A 650 25.22 1.36 9.84
N THR A 651 24.09 1.97 9.49
CA THR A 651 23.53 3.13 10.22
C THR A 651 23.34 2.80 11.69
N THR A 652 23.89 3.63 12.58
CA THR A 652 23.71 3.47 14.03
C THR A 652 22.38 4.09 14.45
N CYS A 653 21.54 3.31 15.13
CA CYS A 653 20.19 3.71 15.50
C CYS A 653 19.87 3.36 16.95
N ILE A 654 18.94 4.10 17.52
CA ILE A 654 18.31 3.82 18.81
C ILE A 654 16.80 3.79 18.54
N ILE A 655 16.20 2.62 18.75
CA ILE A 655 14.76 2.39 18.58
C ILE A 655 14.13 2.03 19.91
N GLY A 656 12.85 2.35 20.05
CA GLY A 656 12.06 2.04 21.23
C GLY A 656 10.78 1.37 20.77
N GLY A 657 10.47 0.20 21.34
CA GLY A 657 9.36 -0.60 20.84
C GLY A 657 8.90 -1.67 21.83
N LEU A 658 7.83 -2.35 21.46
CA LEU A 658 7.29 -3.50 22.15
C LEU A 658 7.91 -4.77 21.58
N ALA A 659 8.40 -5.67 22.42
CA ALA A 659 8.88 -6.98 22.00
C ALA A 659 7.71 -7.96 21.86
N ASN A 660 7.30 -8.29 20.65
CA ASN A 660 6.16 -9.19 20.42
C ASN A 660 6.51 -10.65 20.70
N SER A 661 7.65 -11.10 20.18
CA SER A 661 8.13 -12.46 20.34
C SER A 661 9.66 -12.49 20.40
N ILE A 662 10.19 -13.52 21.05
CA ILE A 662 11.63 -13.69 21.28
C ILE A 662 11.99 -15.14 20.95
N GLU A 663 12.76 -15.33 19.89
CA GLU A 663 13.27 -16.62 19.47
C GLU A 663 14.73 -16.79 19.89
N LYS A 664 15.10 -17.98 20.36
CA LYS A 664 16.50 -18.35 20.62
C LYS A 664 16.91 -19.43 19.62
N LYS A 665 17.89 -19.16 18.78
CA LYS A 665 18.42 -20.08 17.76
C LYS A 665 19.88 -20.40 18.03
N LEU A 666 20.31 -21.63 17.75
CA LEU A 666 21.73 -21.97 17.72
C LEU A 666 22.29 -21.63 16.34
N THR A 667 23.38 -20.87 16.32
CA THR A 667 24.12 -20.60 15.09
C THR A 667 24.87 -21.86 14.62
N ARG A 668 25.34 -21.87 13.37
CA ARG A 668 26.21 -22.94 12.83
C ARG A 668 27.49 -23.18 13.64
N GLN A 669 27.91 -22.21 14.45
CA GLN A 669 29.07 -22.29 15.35
C GLN A 669 28.67 -22.71 16.79
N ASN A 670 27.45 -23.24 16.97
CA ASN A 670 26.90 -23.68 18.25
C ASN A 670 26.79 -22.57 19.33
N LYS A 671 26.75 -21.31 18.90
CA LYS A 671 26.55 -20.13 19.76
C LYS A 671 25.08 -19.69 19.75
N LEU A 672 24.56 -19.27 20.90
CA LEU A 672 23.15 -18.85 21.07
C LEU A 672 22.90 -17.48 20.41
N LEU A 673 21.87 -17.37 19.58
CA LEU A 673 21.42 -16.13 18.92
C LEU A 673 19.99 -15.83 19.35
N GLY A 674 19.74 -14.62 19.82
CA GLY A 674 18.39 -14.14 20.12
C GLY A 674 17.85 -13.34 18.93
N ILE A 675 16.61 -13.58 18.54
CA ILE A 675 15.87 -12.74 17.60
C ILE A 675 14.66 -12.18 18.34
N VAL A 676 14.65 -10.88 18.56
CA VAL A 676 13.52 -10.17 19.16
C VAL A 676 12.74 -9.52 18.03
N HIS A 677 11.49 -9.93 17.85
CA HIS A 677 10.58 -9.26 16.93
C HIS A 677 9.99 -8.06 17.65
N MET A 678 10.45 -6.87 17.27
CA MET A 678 10.01 -5.61 17.86
C MET A 678 9.05 -4.88 16.96
N GLU A 679 8.13 -4.14 17.57
CA GLU A 679 7.25 -3.21 16.88
C GLU A 679 7.18 -1.85 17.57
N ASP A 680 6.97 -0.81 16.78
CA ASP A 680 6.63 0.53 17.24
C ASP A 680 5.33 0.99 16.57
N LEU A 681 4.93 2.25 16.79
CA LEU A 681 3.73 2.82 16.17
C LEU A 681 3.85 2.96 14.63
N SER A 682 5.03 2.74 14.05
CA SER A 682 5.34 2.94 12.63
C SER A 682 5.53 1.63 11.86
N GLY A 683 5.94 0.54 12.51
CA GLY A 683 6.17 -0.75 11.86
C GLY A 683 6.87 -1.79 12.75
N LYS A 684 7.34 -2.87 12.11
CA LYS A 684 7.98 -4.03 12.74
C LYS A 684 9.42 -4.21 12.25
N CYS A 685 10.30 -4.68 13.13
CA CYS A 685 11.66 -5.07 12.76
C CYS A 685 12.17 -6.27 13.57
N GLU A 686 13.13 -7.00 12.99
CA GLU A 686 13.90 -8.01 13.71
C GLU A 686 15.12 -7.38 14.36
N VAL A 687 15.28 -7.60 15.66
CA VAL A 687 16.47 -7.22 16.43
C VAL A 687 17.26 -8.47 16.76
N VAL A 688 18.50 -8.51 16.29
CA VAL A 688 19.41 -9.64 16.47
C VAL A 688 20.32 -9.39 17.67
N LEU A 689 20.30 -10.32 18.63
CA LEU A 689 21.13 -10.37 19.82
C LEU A 689 22.16 -11.49 19.68
N TYR A 690 23.45 -11.14 19.61
CA TYR A 690 24.54 -12.12 19.67
C TYR A 690 24.73 -12.65 21.10
N SER A 691 25.37 -13.80 21.24
CA SER A 691 25.53 -14.53 22.50
C SER A 691 26.08 -13.66 23.63
N ASP A 692 27.12 -12.87 23.34
CA ASP A 692 27.79 -12.03 24.32
C ASP A 692 26.83 -11.01 24.98
N LEU A 693 25.87 -10.48 24.20
CA LEU A 693 24.86 -9.56 24.70
C LEU A 693 23.66 -10.31 25.31
N LEU A 694 23.24 -11.42 24.69
CA LEU A 694 22.11 -12.22 25.15
C LEU A 694 22.32 -12.82 26.54
N GLU A 695 23.55 -13.20 26.87
CA GLU A 695 23.92 -13.75 28.19
C GLU A 695 23.99 -12.67 29.29
N GLN A 696 24.20 -11.41 28.92
CA GLN A 696 24.29 -10.28 29.86
C GLN A 696 22.91 -9.75 30.28
N ILE A 697 21.85 -10.06 29.53
CA ILE A 697 20.52 -9.52 29.77
C ILE A 697 19.72 -10.48 30.65
N PRO A 698 19.16 -10.02 31.79
CA PRO A 698 18.28 -10.84 32.60
C PRO A 698 17.08 -11.35 31.79
N GLY A 699 16.70 -12.62 31.97
CA GLY A 699 15.58 -13.22 31.23
C GLY A 699 14.24 -12.51 31.44
N GLU A 700 14.06 -11.83 32.57
CA GLU A 700 12.87 -11.03 32.89
C GLU A 700 12.74 -9.75 32.04
N VAL A 701 13.86 -9.22 31.53
CA VAL A 701 13.86 -8.06 30.62
C VAL A 701 13.41 -8.49 29.23
N LEU A 702 13.89 -9.65 28.78
CA LEU A 702 13.57 -10.27 27.49
C LEU A 702 12.35 -11.18 27.60
N ALA A 703 11.21 -10.59 27.95
CA ALA A 703 9.91 -11.24 27.91
C ALA A 703 9.07 -10.72 26.72
N PRO A 704 8.17 -11.54 26.16
CA PRO A 704 7.12 -11.03 25.28
C PRO A 704 6.35 -9.92 25.99
N GLN A 705 5.96 -8.89 25.25
CA GLN A 705 5.28 -7.67 25.71
C GLN A 705 6.14 -6.71 26.54
N SER A 706 7.46 -6.91 26.63
CA SER A 706 8.36 -5.94 27.25
C SER A 706 8.55 -4.69 26.38
N LEU A 707 8.53 -3.52 27.02
CA LEU A 707 8.88 -2.23 26.41
C LEU A 707 10.39 -2.02 26.46
N LEU A 708 11.05 -2.06 25.32
CA LEU A 708 12.51 -2.08 25.21
C LEU A 708 13.05 -0.91 24.40
N LEU A 709 14.19 -0.37 24.84
CA LEU A 709 15.05 0.53 24.09
C LEU A 709 16.23 -0.28 23.56
N VAL A 710 16.45 -0.24 22.25
CA VAL A 710 17.53 -0.94 21.56
C VAL A 710 18.43 0.05 20.88
N LYS A 711 19.72 0.00 21.20
CA LYS A 711 20.77 0.65 20.42
C LYS A 711 21.48 -0.39 19.58
N GLY A 712 21.64 -0.11 18.29
CA GLY A 712 22.25 -1.06 17.38
C GLY A 712 22.65 -0.47 16.05
N LYS A 713 23.01 -1.35 15.12
CA LYS A 713 23.31 -1.00 13.73
C LYS A 713 22.36 -1.70 12.80
N VAL A 714 21.86 -0.96 11.81
CA VAL A 714 21.08 -1.53 10.70
C VAL A 714 21.99 -2.47 9.91
N ARG A 715 21.51 -3.68 9.66
CA ARG A 715 22.09 -4.65 8.73
C ARG A 715 21.09 -4.94 7.62
N LYS A 716 21.48 -4.69 6.38
CA LYS A 716 20.71 -5.04 5.18
C LYS A 716 21.31 -6.26 4.49
N PHE A 717 20.45 -7.23 4.17
CA PHE A 717 20.78 -8.42 3.39
C PHE A 717 19.72 -8.63 2.31
N GLU A 718 20.07 -8.30 1.06
CA GLU A 718 19.18 -8.39 -0.10
C GLU A 718 17.82 -7.69 0.16
N ASP A 719 16.76 -8.47 0.38
CA ASP A 719 15.38 -8.01 0.59
C ASP A 719 15.00 -7.84 2.08
N ASN A 720 15.84 -8.32 3.00
CA ASN A 720 15.57 -8.28 4.44
C ASN A 720 16.52 -7.32 5.17
N TRP A 721 16.01 -6.68 6.22
CA TRP A 721 16.81 -5.83 7.09
C TRP A 721 16.54 -6.19 8.55
N SER A 722 17.56 -6.01 9.38
CA SER A 722 17.49 -6.25 10.82
C SER A 722 18.33 -5.22 11.55
N VAL A 723 18.12 -5.08 12.85
CA VAL A 723 18.98 -4.28 13.72
C VAL A 723 19.84 -5.23 14.53
N THR A 724 21.16 -5.18 14.34
CA THR A 724 22.09 -5.85 15.25
C THR A 724 22.22 -5.02 16.51
N ALA A 725 21.69 -5.51 17.62
CA ALA A 725 21.73 -4.80 18.89
C ALA A 725 23.14 -4.80 19.50
N SER A 726 23.57 -3.64 19.98
CA SER A 726 24.74 -3.45 20.83
C SER A 726 24.37 -3.28 22.31
N SER A 727 23.16 -2.78 22.58
CA SER A 727 22.61 -2.60 23.93
C SER A 727 21.09 -2.73 23.87
N ILE A 728 20.50 -3.30 24.91
CA ILE A 728 19.05 -3.37 25.10
C ILE A 728 18.72 -3.20 26.57
N ARG A 729 17.71 -2.38 26.86
CA ARG A 729 17.27 -2.10 28.23
C ARG A 729 15.76 -1.80 28.27
N PRO A 730 15.08 -2.04 29.40
CA PRO A 730 13.71 -1.58 29.58
C PRO A 730 13.59 -0.06 29.43
N ILE A 731 12.51 0.41 28.81
CA ILE A 731 12.26 1.85 28.68
C ILE A 731 12.12 2.52 30.07
N SER A 732 11.67 1.80 31.10
CA SER A 732 11.57 2.29 32.49
C SER A 732 12.91 2.64 33.13
N GLU A 733 14.01 2.08 32.62
CA GLU A 733 15.35 2.33 33.12
C GLU A 733 16.02 3.51 32.41
N ALA A 734 15.47 3.98 31.29
CA ALA A 734 15.98 5.14 30.60
C ALA A 734 15.75 6.39 31.45
N SER A 735 16.73 7.29 31.43
CA SER A 735 16.64 8.60 32.06
C SER A 735 16.74 9.69 31.00
N LEU A 736 16.17 10.85 31.29
CA LEU A 736 16.37 12.06 30.49
C LEU A 736 17.07 13.10 31.38
N VAL A 737 18.16 13.67 30.86
CA VAL A 737 18.99 14.64 31.58
C VAL A 737 18.67 16.03 31.07
N ASP A 738 18.04 16.85 31.90
CA ASP A 738 17.72 18.25 31.59
C ASP A 738 18.80 19.16 32.17
N ILE A 739 19.44 19.95 31.32
CA ILE A 739 20.42 20.98 31.68
C ILE A 739 19.80 22.35 31.43
N PHE A 740 19.53 23.07 32.51
CA PHE A 740 19.03 24.43 32.48
C PHE A 740 20.20 25.40 32.50
N LEU A 741 20.31 26.23 31.46
CA LEU A 741 21.25 27.36 31.48
C LEU A 741 20.57 28.50 32.26
N GLU A 742 21.06 28.84 33.44
CA GLU A 742 20.48 29.92 34.26
C GLU A 742 21.01 31.30 33.85
N LYS A 743 22.12 31.33 33.12
CA LYS A 743 22.80 32.51 32.59
C LYS A 743 23.34 32.23 31.19
N GLU A 744 23.60 33.29 30.42
CA GLU A 744 24.37 33.15 29.17
C GLU A 744 25.74 32.53 29.46
N GLN A 745 26.09 31.50 28.70
CA GLN A 745 27.35 30.77 28.83
C GLN A 745 28.35 31.29 27.80
N SER A 746 29.61 31.40 28.19
CA SER A 746 30.69 31.72 27.25
C SER A 746 30.97 30.52 26.33
N PHE A 747 31.66 30.77 25.20
CA PHE A 747 32.10 29.68 24.32
C PHE A 747 32.99 28.65 25.04
N SER A 748 33.85 29.10 25.96
CA SER A 748 34.66 28.23 26.81
C SER A 748 33.84 27.35 27.75
N ASP A 749 32.73 27.86 28.28
CA ASP A 749 31.84 27.10 29.17
C ASP A 749 31.12 26.00 28.40
N LEU A 750 30.67 26.28 27.17
CA LEU A 750 30.06 25.29 26.30
C LEU A 750 31.06 24.19 25.87
N HIS A 751 32.32 24.55 25.63
CA HIS A 751 33.36 23.55 25.35
C HIS A 751 33.62 22.66 26.57
N ARG A 752 33.70 23.24 27.76
CA ARG A 752 33.88 22.49 29.01
C ARG A 752 32.69 21.58 29.30
N LEU A 753 31.46 22.05 29.05
CA LEU A 753 30.26 21.23 29.16
C LEU A 753 30.32 20.05 28.18
N LYS A 754 30.70 20.29 26.93
CA LYS A 754 30.91 19.24 25.93
C LYS A 754 31.93 18.19 26.40
N ASP A 755 33.03 18.60 27.03
CA ASP A 755 34.05 17.68 27.55
C ASP A 755 33.51 16.83 28.70
N ILE A 756 32.72 17.41 29.61
CA ILE A 756 32.05 16.67 30.71
C ILE A 756 31.02 15.68 30.16
N LEU A 757 30.21 16.07 29.16
CA LEU A 757 29.26 15.14 28.54
C LEU A 757 29.99 13.98 27.86
N ASN A 758 31.15 14.24 27.25
CA ASN A 758 31.97 13.19 26.63
C ASN A 758 32.64 12.25 27.66
N SER A 759 32.99 12.73 28.86
CA SER A 759 33.57 11.89 29.91
C SER A 759 32.53 10.95 30.55
N HIS A 760 31.26 11.35 30.54
CA HIS A 760 30.12 10.58 31.08
C HIS A 760 29.28 9.92 29.99
N LYS A 761 29.89 9.52 28.87
CA LYS A 761 29.18 9.01 27.69
C LYS A 761 28.27 7.81 28.01
N GLY A 762 27.05 7.84 27.49
CA GLY A 762 26.07 6.77 27.70
C GLY A 762 24.94 6.77 26.68
N GLU A 763 23.74 6.39 27.13
CA GLU A 763 22.56 6.17 26.28
C GLU A 763 21.35 7.02 26.72
N ASP A 764 21.50 7.84 27.75
CA ASP A 764 20.46 8.74 28.25
C ASP A 764 20.53 10.09 27.53
N PRO A 765 19.44 10.55 26.90
CA PRO A 765 19.44 11.81 26.17
C PRO A 765 19.64 13.03 27.07
N VAL A 766 20.32 14.03 26.52
CA VAL A 766 20.54 15.33 27.19
C VAL A 766 19.74 16.41 26.48
N MET A 767 18.94 17.16 27.24
CA MET A 767 18.20 18.31 26.76
C MET A 767 18.75 19.58 27.39
N ILE A 768 19.03 20.60 26.57
CA ILE A 768 19.50 21.89 27.05
C ILE A 768 18.37 22.91 26.94
N HIS A 769 18.03 23.53 28.07
CA HIS A 769 17.01 24.57 28.19
C HIS A 769 17.69 25.93 28.17
N PHE A 770 17.37 26.74 27.17
CA PHE A 770 17.91 28.09 27.01
C PHE A 770 16.99 29.13 27.66
N PRO A 771 17.53 30.05 28.47
CA PRO A 771 16.78 31.15 29.05
C PRO A 771 16.51 32.16 27.93
N GLY A 772 15.26 32.33 27.53
CA GLY A 772 14.92 33.22 26.41
C GLY A 772 13.50 33.74 26.45
N GLY A 773 13.30 34.97 26.93
CA GLY A 773 12.08 35.78 26.72
C GLY A 773 10.73 35.04 26.75
N ASN A 774 9.79 35.41 25.86
CA ASN A 774 8.40 34.93 25.86
C ASN A 774 8.20 33.42 25.55
N ARG A 775 9.26 32.63 25.24
CA ARG A 775 9.18 31.18 25.02
C ARG A 775 10.51 30.48 25.35
N ASN A 776 10.51 29.62 26.38
CA ASN A 776 11.63 28.73 26.68
C ASN A 776 11.92 27.81 25.47
N GLN A 777 13.17 27.80 24.98
CA GLN A 777 13.61 26.91 23.91
C GLN A 777 14.34 25.70 24.51
N VAL A 778 14.01 24.51 24.03
CA VAL A 778 14.62 23.25 24.47
C VAL A 778 15.27 22.58 23.27
N ILE A 779 16.55 22.25 23.38
CA ILE A 779 17.32 21.58 22.34
C ILE A 779 17.72 20.19 22.83
N LEU A 780 17.29 19.14 22.12
CA LEU A 780 17.83 17.79 22.28
C LEU A 780 19.20 17.73 21.60
N VAL A 781 20.26 17.44 22.35
CA VAL A 781 21.60 17.32 21.77
C VAL A 781 21.76 16.00 21.01
N GLY A 782 22.63 15.99 20.00
CA GLY A 782 22.91 14.80 19.20
C GLY A 782 23.36 13.61 20.04
N SER A 783 23.04 12.39 19.59
CA SER A 783 23.31 11.13 20.32
C SER A 783 24.77 10.88 20.70
N GLN A 784 25.71 11.59 20.06
CA GLN A 784 27.13 11.56 20.42
C GLN A 784 27.43 12.20 21.78
N PHE A 785 26.56 13.07 22.30
CA PHE A 785 26.68 13.75 23.60
C PHE A 785 25.70 13.21 24.65
N TRP A 786 25.07 12.07 24.39
CA TRP A 786 24.24 11.39 25.39
C TRP A 786 25.11 10.75 26.47
N VAL A 787 24.56 10.67 27.67
CA VAL A 787 25.31 10.40 28.90
C VAL A 787 24.77 9.17 29.64
N ASN A 788 25.50 8.72 30.65
CA ASN A 788 24.94 7.86 31.69
C ASN A 788 24.41 8.77 32.80
N ALA A 789 23.10 8.74 33.06
CA ALA A 789 22.48 9.58 34.08
C ALA A 789 22.88 9.11 35.50
N SER A 790 24.08 9.49 35.93
CA SER A 790 24.65 9.18 37.24
C SER A 790 24.66 10.40 38.16
N ASN A 791 24.73 10.15 39.48
CA ASN A 791 24.94 11.23 40.45
C ASN A 791 26.32 11.89 40.26
N ASP A 792 27.29 11.17 39.71
CA ASP A 792 28.63 11.69 39.42
C ASP A 792 28.57 12.76 38.32
N LEU A 793 27.81 12.52 37.24
CA LEU A 793 27.57 13.53 36.20
C LEU A 793 26.93 14.80 36.77
N LEU A 794 25.86 14.65 37.57
CA LEU A 794 25.16 15.78 38.16
C LEU A 794 26.06 16.58 39.11
N SER A 795 26.93 15.89 39.85
CA SER A 795 27.91 16.48 40.75
C SER A 795 28.99 17.22 39.97
N ASP A 796 29.52 16.63 38.90
CA ASP A 796 30.54 17.25 38.04
C ASP A 796 30.00 18.51 37.35
N ILE A 797 28.78 18.49 36.83
CA ILE A 797 28.15 19.69 36.25
C ILE A 797 27.99 20.76 37.33
N SER A 798 27.50 20.40 38.52
CA SER A 798 27.29 21.35 39.62
C SER A 798 28.60 21.94 40.15
N ALA A 799 29.67 21.14 40.21
CA ALA A 799 31.00 21.56 40.68
C ALA A 799 31.72 22.47 39.67
N ASN A 800 31.57 22.20 38.37
CA ASN A 800 32.21 22.98 37.31
C ASN A 800 31.42 24.25 36.95
N PHE A 801 30.11 24.29 37.24
CA PHE A 801 29.19 25.38 36.85
C PHE A 801 28.29 25.85 38.02
N PRO A 802 28.85 26.28 39.16
CA PRO A 802 28.08 26.62 40.35
C PRO A 802 27.15 27.83 40.10
N GLY A 803 25.84 27.57 40.10
CA GLY A 803 24.81 28.59 39.93
C GLY A 803 24.70 29.19 38.52
N SER A 804 25.40 28.62 37.54
CA SER A 804 25.27 28.97 36.12
C SER A 804 24.53 27.89 35.33
N LEU A 805 24.68 26.62 35.70
CA LEU A 805 23.93 25.49 35.15
C LEU A 805 23.23 24.73 36.27
N ARG A 806 22.04 24.19 35.96
CA ARG A 806 21.35 23.21 36.80
C ARG A 806 21.06 21.97 35.97
N ALA A 807 21.55 20.81 36.41
CA ALA A 807 21.25 19.53 35.77
C ALA A 807 20.28 18.70 36.62
N LEU A 808 19.29 18.07 35.98
CA LEU A 808 18.37 17.12 36.60
C LEU A 808 18.32 15.84 35.77
N ALA A 809 18.32 14.69 36.43
CA ALA A 809 18.08 13.41 35.78
C ALA A 809 16.69 12.89 36.18
N HIS A 810 15.84 12.63 35.19
CA HIS A 810 14.49 12.11 35.41
C HIS A 810 14.35 10.72 34.80
N LYS A 811 14.06 9.71 35.63
CA LYS A 811 13.68 8.38 35.14
C LYS A 811 12.36 8.45 34.36
N VAL A 812 12.28 7.67 33.29
CA VAL A 812 11.06 7.50 32.51
C VAL A 812 10.09 6.64 33.31
N ARG A 813 9.09 7.28 33.93
CA ARG A 813 7.95 6.56 34.55
C ARG A 813 7.03 6.08 33.42
N ILE A 814 6.74 4.77 33.42
CA ILE A 814 5.81 4.09 32.51
C ILE A 814 4.38 4.22 33.04
#